data_AF-A0A536CLE2-F1
#
_entry.id   AF-A0A536CLE2-F1
#
_cell.length_a   1.000
_cell.length_b   1.000
_cell.length_c   1.000
_cell.angle_alpha   90.00
_cell.angle_beta   90.00
_cell.angle_gamma   90.00
#
_symmetry.space_group_name_H-M   'P 1'
#
loop_
_entity.id
_entity.type
_entity.pdbx_description
1 polymer ?
#
loop_
_entity_poly.entity_id
_entity_poly.type
_entity_poly.pdbx_seq_one_letter_code
_entity_poly.pdbx_strand_id
1 'polypeptide(L)'
;MQRSGDAPSGRGRRGDLCSGGRLRRRHRRRRRRRARHAGGASSLRRARAGVAARDRRARRPGRARGPAVKTLIAVADIERDRAVVQTGLALAGEDDVVLASVIEVPEDVTLAAAQPQAKQLRRSLELLAAEVAPGRRVRSLVTVARRGWDAIREAATTERPEVLLVGWRRPGWDILGLTIEEVLRDPPCDLAVVKGAPARARRILVPVRGGRYAQLAARLGTELARSSDGAVTLLHVAGRNGSRGRSPLYQLLGERAYDERVERLVTRSGDPVKVITDELADHDAIVFGATGREGAEDPLGPVGQAMLAAAKNAIVVRTRAPLASGVFLARPRLPEDRAERSKVVGEMVDKWFAQNTFSSTEFADLRRLVEEKERQGLRISVGLPALNEEATIRRVIHSIRSRLVERIPLVDEIVVIDSRSEDRTREIAADEGVAVFIHDEVLPECGSYRGKGEALWKSLHVMTGDLVVWVDTDVSSHHPKFVYGILGPLLTRPDIQFVKAFYQRPLRMGDELQATGGGRVTELAARPILNLFFPELSGIVQPLAGEQGGRRALLEQLPFFSGYGVETGLLVDILQRAGLGAIAQVDMKQRIHRNQSLYRLSMMSFEVLQVALRRVGEAQGTRLLEEANFTMKLITASEGRLHLEMQDIIDIERPPIASVPAYQQRRAR
;
A
#
# COMPACT_ATOMS: atom_id res chain seq x y z
N MET A 1 -24.71 18.28 56.61
CA MET A 1 -24.75 19.20 55.44
C MET A 1 -25.47 18.46 54.31
N GLN A 2 -26.81 18.57 54.16
CA GLN A 2 -27.53 19.57 53.33
C GLN A 2 -26.95 19.63 51.90
N ARG A 3 -27.62 19.29 50.78
CA ARG A 3 -29.00 19.50 50.26
C ARG A 3 -29.22 18.53 49.05
N SER A 4 -30.31 17.74 48.94
CA SER A 4 -31.63 18.00 48.28
C SER A 4 -31.57 18.38 46.78
N GLY A 5 -32.35 17.81 45.84
CA GLY A 5 -33.48 16.88 45.96
C GLY A 5 -34.13 16.45 44.63
N ASP A 6 -35.12 15.57 44.79
CA ASP A 6 -36.41 15.32 44.10
C ASP A 6 -36.62 15.22 42.57
N ALA A 7 -37.36 14.17 42.23
CA ALA A 7 -37.99 13.75 40.95
C ALA A 7 -39.40 14.42 40.75
N PRO A 8 -40.39 13.95 39.93
CA PRO A 8 -40.49 12.84 38.96
C PRO A 8 -41.36 13.07 37.67
N SER A 9 -41.58 11.98 36.90
CA SER A 9 -42.75 11.66 36.02
C SER A 9 -42.86 12.34 34.62
N GLY A 10 -43.38 11.74 33.53
CA GLY A 10 -44.03 10.45 33.27
C GLY A 10 -45.25 10.61 32.33
N ARG A 11 -45.27 9.88 31.19
CA ARG A 11 -46.39 9.65 30.21
C ARG A 11 -46.73 10.82 29.26
N GLY A 12 -47.12 10.67 27.98
CA GLY A 12 -47.38 9.53 27.10
C GLY A 12 -48.46 9.87 26.05
N ARG A 13 -48.29 9.40 24.79
CA ARG A 13 -49.29 9.15 23.70
C ARG A 13 -49.97 10.37 23.02
N ARG A 14 -49.80 10.54 21.68
CA ARG A 14 -50.45 9.94 20.47
C ARG A 14 -51.75 10.64 20.02
N GLY A 15 -51.87 10.85 18.71
CA GLY A 15 -53.11 11.17 17.95
C GLY A 15 -52.90 12.35 17.01
N ASP A 16 -52.50 12.15 15.74
CA ASP A 16 -53.38 11.99 14.57
C ASP A 16 -54.43 13.09 14.41
N LEU A 17 -54.36 13.88 13.33
CA LEU A 17 -55.36 13.87 12.25
C LEU A 17 -55.15 14.95 11.17
N CYS A 18 -55.44 14.47 9.97
CA CYS A 18 -55.59 15.03 8.64
C CYS A 18 -56.25 16.42 8.43
N SER A 19 -56.14 16.81 7.14
CA SER A 19 -56.93 17.78 6.37
C SER A 19 -56.37 19.21 6.40
N GLY A 20 -56.33 19.97 5.32
CA GLY A 20 -56.82 19.80 3.96
C GLY A 20 -56.84 21.20 3.34
N GLY A 21 -56.28 21.39 2.15
CA GLY A 21 -56.26 22.69 1.49
C GLY A 21 -56.00 22.54 0.00
N ARG A 22 -57.08 22.30 -0.75
CA ARG A 22 -57.10 22.18 -2.21
C ARG A 22 -57.35 23.53 -2.89
N LEU A 23 -56.89 23.56 -4.15
CA LEU A 23 -57.44 24.25 -5.33
C LEU A 23 -57.21 25.77 -5.39
N ARG A 24 -56.63 26.30 -6.46
CA ARG A 24 -57.20 26.50 -7.83
C ARG A 24 -56.03 27.04 -8.68
N ARG A 25 -55.89 26.96 -10.00
CA ARG A 25 -56.66 26.71 -11.24
C ARG A 25 -55.53 26.79 -12.31
N ARG A 26 -55.54 26.20 -13.51
CA ARG A 26 -56.58 26.05 -14.52
C ARG A 26 -55.98 25.17 -15.62
N HIS A 27 -56.82 24.25 -16.13
CA HIS A 27 -57.02 23.85 -17.53
C HIS A 27 -55.87 23.89 -18.54
N ARG A 28 -55.73 22.96 -19.48
CA ARG A 28 -56.32 21.64 -19.82
C ARG A 28 -55.84 21.45 -21.27
N ARG A 29 -55.30 20.27 -21.57
CA ARG A 29 -55.56 19.45 -22.79
C ARG A 29 -55.27 20.08 -24.18
N ARG A 30 -54.81 19.36 -25.20
CA ARG A 30 -54.66 17.92 -25.46
C ARG A 30 -53.86 17.80 -26.77
N ARG A 31 -53.05 16.72 -26.88
CA ARG A 31 -52.97 15.71 -27.97
C ARG A 31 -53.02 16.22 -29.44
N ARG A 32 -52.29 15.70 -30.42
CA ARG A 32 -51.50 14.45 -30.60
C ARG A 32 -50.90 14.50 -32.03
N ARG A 33 -49.80 13.76 -32.20
CA ARG A 33 -49.46 12.88 -33.35
C ARG A 33 -48.97 13.47 -34.69
N ARG A 34 -47.73 13.05 -34.99
CA ARG A 34 -47.24 12.28 -36.16
C ARG A 34 -47.25 12.92 -37.56
N ALA A 35 -46.02 13.00 -38.07
CA ALA A 35 -45.49 12.28 -39.24
C ALA A 35 -45.38 12.99 -40.61
N ARG A 36 -44.13 12.91 -41.10
CA ARG A 36 -43.65 12.58 -42.45
C ARG A 36 -43.57 13.66 -43.55
N HIS A 37 -42.33 13.71 -44.07
CA HIS A 37 -41.89 13.77 -45.47
C HIS A 37 -42.32 14.93 -46.38
N ALA A 38 -41.29 15.60 -46.90
CA ALA A 38 -40.89 15.72 -48.31
C ALA A 38 -40.28 17.12 -48.48
N GLY A 39 -39.01 17.25 -48.88
CA GLY A 39 -38.57 17.23 -50.28
C GLY A 39 -37.92 18.59 -50.53
N GLY A 40 -36.62 18.64 -50.83
CA GLY A 40 -36.14 18.79 -52.22
C GLY A 40 -35.94 20.29 -52.51
N ALA A 41 -34.74 20.85 -52.41
CA ALA A 41 -33.62 20.79 -53.34
C ALA A 41 -33.67 21.85 -54.46
N SER A 42 -32.47 22.32 -54.83
CA SER A 42 -32.08 23.18 -55.97
C SER A 42 -32.34 24.68 -55.78
N SER A 43 -31.52 25.63 -56.23
CA SER A 43 -30.39 25.67 -57.18
C SER A 43 -29.65 27.01 -56.98
N LEU A 44 -28.32 27.03 -56.78
CA LEU A 44 -27.29 27.33 -57.79
C LEU A 44 -27.45 28.67 -58.57
N ARG A 45 -26.60 29.68 -58.28
CA ARG A 45 -25.47 30.13 -59.13
C ARG A 45 -24.88 31.52 -58.77
N ARG A 46 -23.52 31.54 -58.73
CA ARG A 46 -22.54 32.56 -59.23
C ARG A 46 -22.52 33.96 -58.58
N ALA A 47 -21.39 34.63 -58.31
CA ALA A 47 -19.96 34.39 -58.55
C ALA A 47 -19.09 35.37 -57.69
N ARG A 48 -17.86 34.93 -57.34
CA ARG A 48 -16.53 35.61 -57.25
C ARG A 48 -16.47 37.07 -56.71
N ALA A 49 -15.55 37.51 -55.83
CA ALA A 49 -14.20 37.08 -55.45
C ALA A 49 -13.77 37.78 -54.13
N GLY A 50 -12.73 37.28 -53.43
CA GLY A 50 -11.88 38.12 -52.57
C GLY A 50 -11.57 37.64 -51.14
N VAL A 51 -10.53 36.81 -51.00
CA VAL A 51 -9.49 36.79 -49.94
C VAL A 51 -9.90 36.82 -48.44
N ALA A 52 -9.69 35.68 -47.76
CA ALA A 52 -8.97 35.50 -46.47
C ALA A 52 -9.46 34.22 -45.73
N ALA A 53 -8.92 33.06 -46.11
CA ALA A 53 -9.19 31.80 -45.41
C ALA A 53 -8.39 31.73 -44.10
N ARG A 54 -9.08 31.90 -42.97
CA ARG A 54 -8.55 31.50 -41.66
C ARG A 54 -8.56 29.97 -41.58
N ASP A 55 -7.37 29.40 -41.64
CA ASP A 55 -7.07 27.99 -41.48
C ASP A 55 -7.48 27.53 -40.06
N ARG A 56 -8.68 26.93 -39.94
CA ARG A 56 -9.10 26.20 -38.74
C ARG A 56 -8.37 24.87 -38.73
N ARG A 57 -7.11 24.86 -38.26
CA ARG A 57 -6.47 23.62 -37.83
C ARG A 57 -7.31 22.99 -36.72
N ALA A 58 -7.82 21.80 -37.03
CA ALA A 58 -8.50 20.91 -36.11
C ALA A 58 -7.68 20.76 -34.82
N ARG A 59 -8.23 21.27 -33.71
CA ARG A 59 -7.75 20.92 -32.37
C ARG A 59 -7.96 19.42 -32.20
N ARG A 60 -6.85 18.67 -32.14
CA ARG A 60 -6.85 17.29 -31.63
C ARG A 60 -7.60 17.28 -30.29
N PRO A 61 -8.43 16.26 -30.00
CA PRO A 61 -9.07 16.14 -28.69
C PRO A 61 -7.96 16.06 -27.65
N GLY A 62 -7.98 17.00 -26.70
CA GLY A 62 -7.02 17.04 -25.62
C GLY A 62 -7.09 15.75 -24.83
N ARG A 63 -5.94 15.08 -24.67
CA ARG A 63 -5.74 14.12 -23.58
C ARG A 63 -6.23 14.81 -22.31
N ALA A 64 -7.09 14.15 -21.55
CA ALA A 64 -7.43 14.58 -20.20
C ALA A 64 -6.11 14.82 -19.46
N ARG A 65 -5.81 16.08 -19.10
CA ARG A 65 -4.63 16.41 -18.31
C ARG A 65 -4.82 15.73 -16.97
N GLY A 66 -3.89 14.84 -16.61
CA GLY A 66 -3.78 14.34 -15.24
C GLY A 66 -3.58 15.50 -14.25
N PRO A 67 -3.63 15.23 -12.93
CA PRO A 67 -3.30 16.23 -11.93
C PRO A 67 -1.92 16.85 -12.23
N ALA A 68 -1.79 18.17 -12.07
CA ALA A 68 -0.51 18.86 -12.27
C ALA A 68 0.55 18.24 -11.35
N VAL A 69 1.63 17.72 -11.94
CA VAL A 69 2.73 17.13 -11.18
C VAL A 69 3.48 18.28 -10.49
N LYS A 70 4.18 18.01 -9.38
CA LYS A 70 4.97 19.03 -8.68
C LYS A 70 6.38 18.51 -8.45
N THR A 71 7.37 19.33 -8.78
CA THR A 71 8.79 19.05 -8.56
C THR A 71 9.37 20.02 -7.55
N LEU A 72 10.05 19.50 -6.54
CA LEU A 72 10.78 20.29 -5.54
C LEU A 72 12.28 20.16 -5.82
N ILE A 73 12.98 21.28 -5.88
CA ILE A 73 14.43 21.32 -6.12
C ILE A 73 15.08 21.97 -4.91
N ALA A 74 15.91 21.22 -4.20
CA ALA A 74 16.72 21.74 -3.12
C ALA A 74 17.89 22.54 -3.70
N VAL A 75 17.94 23.82 -3.39
CA VAL A 75 18.99 24.76 -3.80
C VAL A 75 19.77 25.15 -2.55
N ALA A 76 20.91 24.50 -2.34
CA ALA A 76 21.82 24.78 -1.23
C ALA A 76 22.79 25.92 -1.58
N ASP A 77 23.15 26.07 -2.85
CA ASP A 77 23.99 27.15 -3.38
C ASP A 77 23.52 27.52 -4.79
N ILE A 78 23.12 28.78 -5.00
CA ILE A 78 22.52 29.25 -6.26
C ILE A 78 23.48 29.12 -7.45
N GLU A 79 24.77 29.38 -7.24
CA GLU A 79 25.76 29.34 -8.32
C GLU A 79 26.06 27.89 -8.71
N ARG A 80 26.26 27.03 -7.71
CA ARG A 80 26.66 25.64 -7.93
C ARG A 80 25.49 24.75 -8.35
N ASP A 81 24.30 24.99 -7.81
CA ASP A 81 23.13 24.14 -8.05
C ASP A 81 22.34 24.59 -9.30
N ARG A 82 22.86 25.55 -10.07
CA ARG A 82 22.24 25.99 -11.34
C ARG A 82 22.02 24.82 -12.31
N ALA A 83 22.94 23.86 -12.36
CA ALA A 83 22.79 22.65 -13.15
C ALA A 83 21.70 21.68 -12.63
N VAL A 84 21.52 21.64 -11.30
CA VAL A 84 20.48 20.86 -10.64
C VAL A 84 19.11 21.47 -10.93
N VAL A 85 19.01 22.80 -10.86
CA VAL A 85 17.79 23.54 -11.21
C VAL A 85 17.41 23.32 -12.68
N GLN A 86 18.38 23.41 -13.60
CA GLN A 86 18.15 23.10 -15.02
C GLN A 86 17.66 21.66 -15.23
N THR A 87 18.23 20.71 -14.49
CA THR A 87 17.81 19.30 -14.54
C THR A 87 16.39 19.13 -14.01
N GLY A 88 16.04 19.77 -12.89
CA GLY A 88 14.68 19.69 -12.35
C GLY A 88 13.64 20.34 -13.26
N LEU A 89 13.97 21.45 -13.91
CA LEU A 89 13.10 22.07 -14.92
C LEU A 89 12.88 21.15 -16.12
N ALA A 90 13.95 20.50 -16.60
CA ALA A 90 13.88 19.52 -17.68
C ALA A 90 12.97 18.33 -17.32
N LEU A 91 13.16 17.74 -16.13
CA LEU A 91 12.36 16.60 -15.65
C LEU A 91 10.90 16.98 -15.38
N ALA A 92 10.64 18.22 -14.96
CA ALA A 92 9.31 18.68 -14.65
C ALA A 92 8.51 19.10 -15.89
N GLY A 93 9.07 19.18 -17.10
CA GLY A 93 8.30 19.56 -18.30
C GLY A 93 7.49 20.87 -18.15
N GLU A 94 6.16 20.78 -18.18
CA GLU A 94 5.22 21.91 -18.01
C GLU A 94 4.66 22.05 -16.57
N ASP A 95 5.10 21.18 -15.67
CA ASP A 95 4.57 21.04 -14.31
C ASP A 95 5.05 22.12 -13.33
N ASP A 96 4.44 22.17 -12.14
CA ASP A 96 4.77 23.17 -11.11
C ASP A 96 6.15 22.86 -10.49
N VAL A 97 6.98 23.89 -10.37
CA VAL A 97 8.34 23.77 -9.80
C VAL A 97 8.49 24.65 -8.57
N VAL A 98 9.13 24.10 -7.55
CA VAL A 98 9.43 24.76 -6.29
C VAL A 98 10.93 24.74 -6.07
N LEU A 99 11.55 25.91 -5.98
CA LEU A 99 12.95 26.05 -5.55
C LEU A 99 12.95 26.23 -4.04
N ALA A 100 13.39 25.22 -3.29
CA ALA A 100 13.50 25.28 -1.85
C ALA A 100 14.94 25.49 -1.42
N SER A 101 15.18 26.49 -0.58
CA SER A 101 16.49 26.77 0.00
C SER A 101 16.39 26.96 1.50
N VAL A 102 17.45 26.62 2.22
CA VAL A 102 17.49 26.63 3.68
C VAL A 102 18.65 27.48 4.17
N ILE A 103 18.39 28.31 5.18
CA ILE A 103 19.44 29.00 5.92
C ILE A 103 19.64 28.25 7.24
N GLU A 104 20.81 27.66 7.40
CA GLU A 104 21.21 27.01 8.66
C GLU A 104 21.68 28.06 9.66
N VAL A 105 21.13 28.02 10.88
CA VAL A 105 21.44 28.96 11.96
C VAL A 105 22.03 28.21 13.15
N PRO A 106 23.28 28.51 13.57
CA PRO A 106 23.95 27.91 14.72
C PRO A 106 23.14 28.02 16.02
N GLU A 107 23.26 27.01 16.91
CA GLU A 107 22.41 26.89 18.11
C GLU A 107 22.41 28.11 19.03
N ASP A 108 23.54 28.82 19.09
CA ASP A 108 23.78 30.03 19.88
C ASP A 108 23.11 31.30 19.32
N VAL A 109 22.55 31.24 18.12
CA VAL A 109 21.88 32.36 17.45
C VAL A 109 20.38 32.11 17.31
N THR A 110 19.58 33.17 17.50
CA THR A 110 18.11 33.09 17.29
C THR A 110 17.79 32.95 15.79
N LEU A 111 16.80 32.12 15.44
CA LEU A 111 16.38 31.94 14.04
C LEU A 111 15.94 33.26 13.38
N ALA A 112 15.41 34.21 14.16
CA ALA A 112 14.99 35.52 13.67
C ALA A 112 16.16 36.37 13.13
N ALA A 113 17.39 36.12 13.59
CA ALA A 113 18.58 36.81 13.11
C ALA A 113 18.86 36.53 11.61
N ALA A 114 18.32 35.43 11.06
CA ALA A 114 18.44 35.08 9.65
C ALA A 114 17.52 35.89 8.70
N GLN A 115 16.69 36.80 9.22
CA GLN A 115 15.69 37.51 8.43
C GLN A 115 16.28 38.30 7.23
N PRO A 116 17.41 39.05 7.39
CA PRO A 116 18.03 39.75 6.27
C PRO A 116 18.56 38.80 5.20
N GLN A 117 19.23 37.71 5.60
CA GLN A 117 19.71 36.69 4.67
C GLN A 117 18.54 36.01 3.94
N ALA A 118 17.45 35.69 4.64
CA ALA A 118 16.26 35.08 4.04
C ALA A 118 15.61 35.97 2.99
N LYS A 119 15.54 37.29 3.24
CA LYS A 119 15.04 38.26 2.26
C LYS A 119 15.92 38.32 1.01
N GLN A 120 17.24 38.37 1.18
CA GLN A 120 18.20 38.39 0.07
C GLN A 120 18.16 37.09 -0.75
N LEU A 121 18.06 35.94 -0.07
CA LEU A 121 18.00 34.62 -0.71
C LEU A 121 16.71 34.44 -1.52
N ARG A 122 15.55 34.88 -1.01
CA ARG A 122 14.28 34.87 -1.77
C ARG A 122 14.41 35.66 -3.07
N ARG A 123 14.96 36.89 -3.01
CA ARG A 123 15.19 37.71 -4.21
C ARG A 123 16.13 37.02 -5.20
N SER A 124 17.17 36.37 -4.70
CA SER A 124 18.14 35.66 -5.55
C SER A 124 17.52 34.43 -6.23
N LEU A 125 16.67 33.67 -5.53
CA LEU A 125 15.92 32.55 -6.10
C LEU A 125 14.87 33.01 -7.12
N GLU A 126 14.21 34.15 -6.89
CA GLU A 126 13.27 34.74 -7.86
C GLU A 126 13.98 35.16 -9.15
N LEU A 127 15.16 35.78 -9.03
CA LEU A 127 16.00 36.14 -10.19
C LEU A 127 16.46 34.89 -10.95
N LEU A 128 16.93 33.86 -10.23
CA LEU A 128 17.31 32.59 -10.83
C LEU A 128 16.11 31.98 -11.58
N ALA A 129 14.94 31.88 -10.93
CA ALA A 129 13.72 31.35 -11.52
C ALA A 129 13.33 32.08 -12.81
N ALA A 130 13.40 33.42 -12.81
CA ALA A 130 13.12 34.23 -13.98
C ALA A 130 14.14 34.01 -15.12
N GLU A 131 15.41 33.78 -14.78
CA GLU A 131 16.48 33.51 -15.74
C GLU A 131 16.38 32.12 -16.38
N VAL A 132 16.16 31.08 -15.56
CA VAL A 132 16.22 29.69 -16.04
C VAL A 132 14.91 29.18 -16.62
N ALA A 133 13.78 29.84 -16.34
CA ALA A 133 12.46 29.41 -16.80
C ALA A 133 11.53 30.59 -17.12
N PRO A 134 11.87 31.44 -18.10
CA PRO A 134 11.05 32.60 -18.46
C PRO A 134 9.64 32.17 -18.88
N GLY A 135 8.62 32.70 -18.20
CA GLY A 135 7.21 32.40 -18.50
C GLY A 135 6.63 31.16 -17.81
N ARG A 136 7.43 30.41 -17.04
CA ARG A 136 6.96 29.26 -16.25
C ARG A 136 6.64 29.68 -14.82
N ARG A 137 5.65 29.03 -14.20
CA ARG A 137 5.37 29.21 -12.76
C ARG A 137 6.41 28.44 -11.95
N VAL A 138 7.42 29.16 -11.49
CA VAL A 138 8.41 28.66 -10.54
C VAL A 138 8.26 29.43 -9.23
N ARG A 139 8.06 28.71 -8.14
CA ARG A 139 7.91 29.27 -6.80
C ARG A 139 9.20 29.13 -6.02
N SER A 140 9.57 30.16 -5.25
CA SER A 140 10.63 30.07 -4.25
C SER A 140 10.06 29.76 -2.87
N LEU A 141 10.76 28.91 -2.12
CA LEU A 141 10.51 28.62 -0.71
C LEU A 141 11.83 28.79 0.03
N VAL A 142 11.88 29.69 1.00
CA VAL A 142 13.04 29.89 1.86
C VAL A 142 12.63 29.60 3.29
N THR A 143 13.32 28.64 3.92
CA THR A 143 13.11 28.26 5.31
C THR A 143 14.40 28.45 6.12
N VAL A 144 14.28 28.53 7.44
CA VAL A 144 15.38 28.73 8.38
C VAL A 144 15.33 27.58 9.38
N ALA A 145 16.45 26.89 9.58
CA ALA A 145 16.50 25.71 10.43
C ALA A 145 17.86 25.52 11.10
N ARG A 146 17.94 24.56 12.03
CA ARG A 146 19.21 24.11 12.62
C ARG A 146 19.96 23.12 11.72
N ARG A 147 19.22 22.37 10.90
CA ARG A 147 19.72 21.38 9.94
C ARG A 147 19.00 21.53 8.62
N GLY A 148 19.75 21.65 7.53
CA GLY A 148 19.24 21.94 6.20
C GLY A 148 18.36 20.83 5.65
N TRP A 149 18.82 19.58 5.77
CA TRP A 149 18.07 18.43 5.26
C TRP A 149 16.70 18.26 5.91
N ASP A 150 16.60 18.42 7.23
CA ASP A 150 15.33 18.29 7.95
C ASP A 150 14.28 19.30 7.46
N ALA A 151 14.72 20.54 7.18
CA ALA A 151 13.86 21.57 6.64
C ALA A 151 13.42 21.30 5.19
N ILE A 152 14.30 20.69 4.37
CA ILE A 152 13.92 20.21 3.03
C ILE A 152 12.92 19.05 3.13
N ARG A 153 13.08 18.14 4.10
CA ARG A 153 12.11 17.06 4.34
C ARG A 153 10.74 17.60 4.75
N GLU A 154 10.71 18.60 5.62
CA GLU A 154 9.47 19.27 6.03
C GLU A 154 8.81 20.00 4.85
N ALA A 155 9.61 20.71 4.05
CA ALA A 155 9.14 21.35 2.82
C ALA A 155 8.56 20.32 1.85
N ALA A 156 9.22 19.17 1.63
CA ALA A 156 8.72 18.09 0.80
C ALA A 156 7.42 17.49 1.36
N THR A 157 7.30 17.37 2.68
CA THR A 157 6.08 16.87 3.33
C THR A 157 4.89 17.82 3.15
N THR A 158 5.15 19.11 3.28
CA THR A 158 4.14 20.18 3.12
C THR A 158 3.74 20.31 1.66
N GLU A 159 4.71 20.33 0.75
CA GLU A 159 4.49 20.58 -0.66
C GLU A 159 4.01 19.37 -1.43
N ARG A 160 4.30 18.17 -0.92
CA ARG A 160 3.98 16.88 -1.54
C ARG A 160 4.39 16.83 -3.01
N PRO A 161 5.67 17.10 -3.34
CA PRO A 161 6.16 16.93 -4.70
C PRO A 161 6.14 15.45 -5.07
N GLU A 162 6.01 15.15 -6.37
CA GLU A 162 6.26 13.79 -6.86
C GLU A 162 7.75 13.45 -6.76
N VAL A 163 8.60 14.40 -7.18
CA VAL A 163 10.06 14.24 -7.18
C VAL A 163 10.73 15.39 -6.43
N LEU A 164 11.63 15.04 -5.51
CA LEU A 164 12.62 15.93 -4.90
C LEU A 164 13.97 15.75 -5.60
N LEU A 165 14.55 16.87 -6.05
CA LEU A 165 15.91 16.91 -6.58
C LEU A 165 16.87 17.51 -5.56
N VAL A 166 18.04 16.89 -5.46
CA VAL A 166 19.17 17.37 -4.65
C VAL A 166 20.46 17.29 -5.45
N GLY A 167 21.32 18.29 -5.30
CA GLY A 167 22.65 18.31 -5.91
C GLY A 167 23.68 17.50 -5.12
N TRP A 168 24.55 16.77 -5.81
CA TRP A 168 25.70 16.07 -5.23
C TRP A 168 27.02 16.83 -5.45
N ARG A 169 27.91 16.84 -4.45
CA ARG A 169 29.14 17.66 -4.40
C ARG A 169 30.40 16.84 -4.10
N ARG A 170 31.59 17.35 -4.49
CA ARG A 170 32.94 16.85 -4.11
C ARG A 170 33.82 18.01 -3.59
N PRO A 171 34.80 17.74 -2.69
CA PRO A 171 35.04 16.51 -1.93
C PRO A 171 34.43 16.56 -0.51
N GLY A 172 34.00 15.41 0.04
CA GLY A 172 33.24 15.34 1.30
C GLY A 172 31.74 15.36 1.00
N TRP A 173 31.05 14.26 1.27
CA TRP A 173 29.79 13.86 0.64
C TRP A 173 28.55 14.66 1.11
N ASP A 174 28.70 15.93 1.47
CA ASP A 174 27.69 16.69 2.20
C ASP A 174 26.64 17.34 1.28
N ILE A 175 25.41 16.85 1.39
CA ILE A 175 24.14 17.36 0.87
C ILE A 175 23.39 17.95 2.07
N LEU A 176 23.50 19.27 2.27
CA LEU A 176 22.83 19.97 3.38
C LEU A 176 23.17 19.34 4.76
N GLY A 177 24.44 19.03 4.97
CA GLY A 177 24.96 18.46 6.22
C GLY A 177 24.86 16.94 6.34
N LEU A 178 24.49 16.22 5.27
CA LEU A 178 24.37 14.75 5.25
C LEU A 178 25.04 14.11 4.05
N THR A 179 25.36 12.83 4.15
CA THR A 179 25.86 12.02 3.04
C THR A 179 24.77 11.65 2.02
N ILE A 180 25.15 11.30 0.78
CA ILE A 180 24.17 10.78 -0.21
C ILE A 180 23.51 9.50 0.30
N GLU A 181 24.24 8.68 1.07
CA GLU A 181 23.74 7.45 1.66
C GLU A 181 22.61 7.73 2.64
N GLU A 182 22.77 8.75 3.50
CA GLU A 182 21.74 9.17 4.46
C GLU A 182 20.50 9.74 3.76
N VAL A 183 20.70 10.57 2.73
CA VAL A 183 19.61 11.15 1.94
C VAL A 183 18.85 10.07 1.15
N LEU A 184 19.57 9.10 0.58
CA LEU A 184 18.96 7.96 -0.08
C LEU A 184 18.29 7.02 0.91
N ARG A 185 18.66 6.94 2.19
CA ARG A 185 18.11 5.92 3.10
C ARG A 185 16.60 6.08 3.34
N ASP A 186 16.15 7.31 3.56
CA ASP A 186 14.77 7.64 3.94
C ASP A 186 14.27 8.92 3.24
N PRO A 187 14.01 8.88 1.92
CA PRO A 187 13.59 10.06 1.18
C PRO A 187 12.10 10.41 1.44
N PRO A 188 11.75 11.70 1.56
CA PRO A 188 10.37 12.13 1.83
C PRO A 188 9.42 11.98 0.62
N CYS A 189 9.95 11.83 -0.59
CA CYS A 189 9.20 11.57 -1.84
C CYS A 189 10.11 10.81 -2.83
N ASP A 190 9.72 10.64 -4.10
CA ASP A 190 10.69 10.09 -5.05
C ASP A 190 11.88 11.07 -5.12
N LEU A 191 13.08 10.54 -4.99
CA LEU A 191 14.30 11.32 -4.87
C LEU A 191 15.14 11.12 -6.12
N ALA A 192 15.66 12.22 -6.65
CA ALA A 192 16.65 12.25 -7.71
C ALA A 192 17.88 13.02 -7.23
N VAL A 193 18.98 12.32 -7.00
CA VAL A 193 20.27 12.93 -6.69
C VAL A 193 21.01 13.21 -7.99
N VAL A 194 21.37 14.47 -8.20
CA VAL A 194 21.94 14.96 -9.46
C VAL A 194 23.44 15.23 -9.32
N LYS A 195 24.23 14.61 -10.19
CA LYS A 195 25.66 14.89 -10.38
C LYS A 195 25.86 15.53 -11.74
N GLY A 196 26.60 16.65 -11.77
CA GLY A 196 26.96 17.35 -13.01
C GLY A 196 25.79 18.11 -13.62
N ALA A 197 25.70 18.12 -14.95
CA ALA A 197 24.70 18.86 -15.72
C ALA A 197 23.94 17.95 -16.71
N PRO A 198 23.19 16.94 -16.22
CA PRO A 198 22.51 15.95 -17.07
C PRO A 198 21.42 16.56 -17.97
N ALA A 199 20.88 17.75 -17.65
CA ALA A 199 19.93 18.48 -18.51
C ALA A 199 20.42 18.71 -19.97
N ARG A 200 21.74 18.66 -20.20
CA ARG A 200 22.35 18.84 -21.53
C ARG A 200 22.66 17.53 -22.26
N ALA A 201 22.40 16.39 -21.63
CA ALA A 201 22.72 15.08 -22.19
C ALA A 201 21.77 14.73 -23.34
N ARG A 202 22.31 14.25 -24.46
CA ARG A 202 21.52 13.78 -25.60
C ARG A 202 21.48 12.27 -25.67
N ARG A 203 22.55 11.57 -25.27
CA ARG A 203 22.61 10.11 -25.19
C ARG A 203 22.56 9.70 -23.72
N ILE A 204 21.43 9.15 -23.28
CA ILE A 204 21.18 8.82 -21.88
C ILE A 204 21.15 7.30 -21.72
N LEU A 205 22.05 6.78 -20.88
CA LEU A 205 22.07 5.36 -20.53
C LEU A 205 21.20 5.11 -19.30
N VAL A 206 20.32 4.11 -19.38
CA VAL A 206 19.52 3.66 -18.25
C VAL A 206 19.74 2.15 -18.04
N PRO A 207 20.63 1.77 -17.11
CA PRO A 207 20.77 0.38 -16.71
C PRO A 207 19.54 -0.10 -15.95
N VAL A 208 18.99 -1.24 -16.34
CA VAL A 208 17.76 -1.78 -15.77
C VAL A 208 17.92 -3.24 -15.33
N ARG A 209 17.52 -3.47 -14.09
CA ARG A 209 17.45 -4.82 -13.47
C ARG A 209 16.00 -5.24 -13.19
N GLY A 210 15.02 -4.39 -13.51
CA GLY A 210 13.61 -4.51 -13.11
C GLY A 210 13.30 -3.80 -11.79
N GLY A 211 12.01 -3.73 -11.44
CA GLY A 211 11.52 -3.10 -10.21
C GLY A 211 11.25 -1.60 -10.31
N ARG A 212 10.69 -1.01 -9.24
CA ARG A 212 10.18 0.37 -9.22
C ARG A 212 11.26 1.43 -9.44
N TYR A 213 12.49 1.19 -8.99
CA TYR A 213 13.59 2.12 -9.24
C TYR A 213 14.03 2.12 -10.71
N ALA A 214 14.03 0.95 -11.37
CA ALA A 214 14.30 0.86 -12.80
C ALA A 214 13.19 1.57 -13.61
N GLN A 215 11.93 1.43 -13.17
CA GLN A 215 10.83 2.19 -13.75
C GLN A 215 11.03 3.70 -13.57
N LEU A 216 11.27 4.18 -12.33
CA LEU A 216 11.52 5.60 -12.07
C LEU A 216 12.71 6.12 -12.89
N ALA A 217 13.81 5.38 -12.96
CA ALA A 217 14.98 5.72 -13.75
C ALA A 217 14.64 5.84 -15.25
N ALA A 218 13.86 4.89 -15.79
CA ALA A 218 13.41 4.95 -17.17
C ALA A 218 12.50 6.16 -17.44
N ARG A 219 11.57 6.49 -16.53
CA ARG A 219 10.73 7.71 -16.65
C ARG A 219 11.58 8.97 -16.64
N LEU A 220 12.45 9.14 -15.65
CA LEU A 220 13.27 10.35 -15.56
C LEU A 220 14.26 10.44 -16.73
N GLY A 221 14.78 9.30 -17.20
CA GLY A 221 15.61 9.23 -18.40
C GLY A 221 14.85 9.68 -19.66
N THR A 222 13.60 9.25 -19.85
CA THR A 222 12.81 9.67 -21.03
C THR A 222 12.36 11.12 -20.94
N GLU A 223 11.97 11.64 -19.77
CA GLU A 223 11.67 13.08 -19.61
C GLU A 223 12.91 13.94 -19.87
N LEU A 224 14.07 13.52 -19.36
CA LEU A 224 15.33 14.19 -19.62
C LEU A 224 15.64 14.22 -21.12
N ALA A 225 15.49 13.07 -21.81
CA ALA A 225 15.68 12.96 -23.25
C ALA A 225 14.72 13.87 -24.04
N ARG A 226 13.44 13.97 -23.63
CA ARG A 226 12.48 14.89 -24.28
C ARG A 226 12.92 16.34 -24.20
N SER A 227 13.46 16.75 -23.04
CA SER A 227 13.88 18.13 -22.82
C SER A 227 15.07 18.56 -23.69
N SER A 228 15.95 17.61 -24.03
CA SER A 228 17.20 17.86 -24.77
C SER A 228 17.17 17.40 -26.22
N ASP A 229 16.00 16.93 -26.69
CA ASP A 229 15.81 16.21 -27.95
C ASP A 229 16.81 15.06 -28.13
N GLY A 230 17.04 14.34 -27.04
CA GLY A 230 17.93 13.19 -26.95
C GLY A 230 17.21 11.85 -27.10
N ALA A 231 17.98 10.80 -26.80
CA ALA A 231 17.63 9.40 -26.89
C ALA A 231 18.07 8.62 -25.65
N VAL A 232 17.31 7.57 -25.33
CA VAL A 232 17.54 6.65 -24.22
C VAL A 232 17.98 5.29 -24.74
N THR A 233 19.09 4.79 -24.18
CA THR A 233 19.49 3.38 -24.28
C THR A 233 19.13 2.67 -22.99
N LEU A 234 18.23 1.69 -23.07
CA LEU A 234 17.92 0.80 -21.95
C LEU A 234 18.87 -0.41 -21.97
N LEU A 235 19.66 -0.59 -20.91
CA LEU A 235 20.67 -1.65 -20.83
C LEU A 235 20.33 -2.67 -19.74
N HIS A 236 20.17 -3.94 -20.10
CA HIS A 236 20.08 -5.05 -19.15
C HIS A 236 21.35 -5.89 -19.15
N VAL A 237 21.96 -6.10 -17.98
CA VAL A 237 23.12 -7.01 -17.82
C VAL A 237 22.69 -8.31 -17.15
N ALA A 238 22.76 -9.41 -17.90
CA ALA A 238 22.48 -10.75 -17.40
C ALA A 238 23.72 -11.34 -16.68
N GLY A 239 23.51 -11.92 -15.49
CA GLY A 239 24.58 -12.49 -14.67
C GLY A 239 25.11 -13.84 -15.19
N ARG A 240 26.35 -14.20 -14.84
CA ARG A 240 27.05 -15.41 -15.32
C ARG A 240 26.59 -16.75 -14.69
N ASN A 241 25.95 -16.75 -13.51
CA ASN A 241 25.68 -17.96 -12.71
C ASN A 241 24.18 -18.28 -12.48
N GLY A 242 23.28 -17.92 -13.39
CA GLY A 242 21.85 -18.20 -13.22
C GLY A 242 21.22 -18.79 -14.47
N SER A 243 20.71 -20.02 -14.36
CA SER A 243 19.71 -20.64 -15.24
C SER A 243 18.33 -19.93 -15.21
N ARG A 244 18.26 -18.67 -14.75
CA ARG A 244 17.08 -17.81 -14.85
C ARG A 244 17.17 -17.04 -16.16
N GLY A 245 16.27 -17.39 -17.09
CA GLY A 245 16.29 -16.96 -18.48
C GLY A 245 16.47 -15.46 -18.71
N ARG A 246 16.96 -15.13 -19.91
CA ARG A 246 17.02 -13.77 -20.45
C ARG A 246 15.64 -13.11 -20.35
N SER A 247 15.35 -12.38 -19.28
CA SER A 247 14.13 -11.56 -19.21
C SER A 247 14.28 -10.44 -20.24
N PRO A 248 13.40 -10.35 -21.25
CA PRO A 248 13.43 -9.26 -22.19
C PRO A 248 13.17 -7.93 -21.46
N LEU A 249 13.80 -6.85 -21.93
CA LEU A 249 13.68 -5.51 -21.36
C LEU A 249 12.22 -5.03 -21.18
N TYR A 250 11.31 -5.46 -22.06
CA TYR A 250 9.88 -5.15 -21.95
C TYR A 250 9.22 -5.80 -20.72
N GLN A 251 9.65 -6.99 -20.29
CA GLN A 251 9.15 -7.62 -19.06
C GLN A 251 9.59 -6.86 -17.80
N LEU A 252 10.73 -6.15 -17.87
CA LEU A 252 11.28 -5.41 -16.74
C LEU A 252 10.65 -4.02 -16.56
N LEU A 253 10.11 -3.43 -17.63
CA LEU A 253 9.70 -2.02 -17.67
C LEU A 253 8.29 -1.77 -18.21
N GLY A 254 7.61 -2.80 -18.74
CA GLY A 254 6.27 -2.68 -19.32
C GLY A 254 6.23 -1.70 -20.49
N GLU A 255 5.20 -0.86 -20.52
CA GLU A 255 4.99 0.16 -21.58
C GLU A 255 6.16 1.14 -21.74
N ARG A 256 6.96 1.36 -20.67
CA ARG A 256 8.10 2.30 -20.73
C ARG A 256 9.21 1.84 -21.66
N ALA A 257 9.29 0.54 -21.96
CA ALA A 257 10.23 0.03 -22.95
C ALA A 257 9.88 0.44 -24.39
N TYR A 258 8.65 0.91 -24.62
CA TYR A 258 8.12 1.32 -25.93
C TYR A 258 7.98 2.85 -26.07
N ASP A 259 8.56 3.63 -25.15
CA ASP A 259 8.59 5.08 -25.25
C ASP A 259 9.33 5.51 -26.52
N GLU A 260 8.82 6.51 -27.25
CA GLU A 260 9.41 6.98 -28.51
C GLU A 260 10.86 7.48 -28.36
N ARG A 261 11.26 7.87 -27.14
CA ARG A 261 12.64 8.28 -26.83
C ARG A 261 13.59 7.12 -26.58
N VAL A 262 13.08 5.89 -26.45
CA VAL A 262 13.92 4.69 -26.30
C VAL A 262 14.33 4.19 -27.69
N GLU A 263 15.54 4.54 -28.11
CA GLU A 263 16.07 4.14 -29.42
C GLU A 263 16.71 2.74 -29.38
N ARG A 264 17.30 2.36 -28.24
CA ARG A 264 18.08 1.12 -28.11
C ARG A 264 17.67 0.33 -26.87
N LEU A 265 17.36 -0.94 -27.10
CA LEU A 265 17.15 -1.96 -26.07
C LEU A 265 18.33 -2.94 -26.14
N VAL A 266 19.25 -2.86 -25.19
CA VAL A 266 20.51 -3.61 -25.21
C VAL A 266 20.52 -4.62 -24.07
N THR A 267 20.67 -5.91 -24.40
CA THR A 267 20.94 -6.96 -23.40
C THR A 267 22.36 -7.48 -23.60
N ARG A 268 23.17 -7.44 -22.54
CA ARG A 268 24.55 -7.96 -22.51
C ARG A 268 24.70 -8.98 -21.38
N SER A 269 25.70 -9.83 -21.48
CA SER A 269 26.06 -10.78 -20.42
C SER A 269 27.49 -10.51 -20.00
N GLY A 270 27.77 -10.49 -18.69
CA GLY A 270 29.11 -10.19 -18.19
C GLY A 270 29.10 -9.63 -16.78
N ASP A 271 30.24 -9.07 -16.38
CA ASP A 271 30.35 -8.29 -15.15
C ASP A 271 29.57 -6.96 -15.28
N PRO A 272 28.59 -6.66 -14.42
CA PRO A 272 27.78 -5.45 -14.52
C PRO A 272 28.58 -4.16 -14.50
N VAL A 273 29.64 -4.07 -13.70
CA VAL A 273 30.47 -2.86 -13.62
C VAL A 273 31.13 -2.60 -14.96
N LYS A 274 31.88 -3.58 -15.47
CA LYS A 274 32.55 -3.44 -16.77
C LYS A 274 31.57 -3.14 -17.91
N VAL A 275 30.49 -3.93 -18.04
CA VAL A 275 29.53 -3.78 -19.14
C VAL A 275 28.85 -2.41 -19.13
N ILE A 276 28.44 -1.92 -17.96
CA ILE A 276 27.78 -0.62 -17.86
C ILE A 276 28.79 0.51 -18.11
N THR A 277 30.00 0.42 -17.56
CA THR A 277 31.04 1.44 -17.78
C THR A 277 31.49 1.50 -19.24
N ASP A 278 31.60 0.36 -19.92
CA ASP A 278 31.94 0.31 -21.35
C ASP A 278 30.85 0.98 -22.20
N GLU A 279 29.56 0.66 -21.98
CA GLU A 279 28.47 1.32 -22.71
C GLU A 279 28.35 2.81 -22.33
N LEU A 280 28.64 3.17 -21.07
CA LEU A 280 28.60 4.56 -20.61
C LEU A 280 29.60 5.47 -21.33
N ALA A 281 30.70 4.93 -21.87
CA ALA A 281 31.67 5.70 -22.65
C ALA A 281 31.05 6.38 -23.89
N ASP A 282 29.99 5.77 -24.44
CA ASP A 282 29.25 6.29 -25.60
C ASP A 282 28.05 7.17 -25.22
N HIS A 283 27.85 7.47 -23.93
CA HIS A 283 26.70 8.21 -23.41
C HIS A 283 27.11 9.46 -22.62
N ASP A 284 26.27 10.48 -22.65
CA ASP A 284 26.57 11.78 -22.02
C ASP A 284 26.11 11.83 -20.55
N ALA A 285 25.14 10.98 -20.19
CA ALA A 285 24.64 10.83 -18.83
C ALA A 285 24.13 9.41 -18.55
N ILE A 286 24.05 9.07 -17.27
CA ILE A 286 23.44 7.83 -16.77
C ILE A 286 22.31 8.15 -15.79
N VAL A 287 21.19 7.43 -15.91
CA VAL A 287 20.09 7.47 -14.93
C VAL A 287 19.87 6.06 -14.39
N PHE A 288 20.02 5.87 -13.08
CA PHE A 288 19.92 4.54 -12.49
C PHE A 288 19.33 4.57 -11.09
N GLY A 289 18.71 3.46 -10.69
CA GLY A 289 18.21 3.26 -9.34
C GLY A 289 19.32 2.97 -8.34
N ALA A 290 19.26 3.57 -7.15
CA ALA A 290 20.15 3.20 -6.04
C ALA A 290 20.05 1.68 -5.78
N THR A 291 21.19 0.96 -5.78
CA THR A 291 21.19 -0.50 -5.62
C THR A 291 21.10 -0.90 -4.14
N GLY A 292 19.98 -0.58 -3.51
CA GLY A 292 19.69 -1.06 -2.17
C GLY A 292 19.04 -2.44 -2.22
N ARG A 293 19.74 -3.49 -1.80
CA ARG A 293 19.03 -4.50 -0.99
C ARG A 293 18.60 -3.77 0.28
N GLU A 294 17.34 -3.87 0.68
CA GLU A 294 16.89 -3.27 1.94
C GLU A 294 17.76 -3.79 3.10
N GLY A 295 18.31 -2.89 3.92
CA GLY A 295 19.26 -3.22 4.99
C GLY A 295 20.75 -3.21 4.60
N ALA A 296 21.11 -2.94 3.34
CA ALA A 296 22.50 -2.69 2.99
C ALA A 296 22.99 -1.37 3.64
N GLU A 297 24.14 -1.39 4.29
CA GLU A 297 24.79 -0.18 4.85
C GLU A 297 24.98 0.89 3.76
N ASP A 298 25.31 0.43 2.55
CA ASP A 298 25.48 1.25 1.36
C ASP A 298 24.28 1.11 0.38
N PRO A 299 23.42 2.14 0.25
CA PRO A 299 22.30 2.15 -0.67
C PRO A 299 22.69 2.24 -2.16
N LEU A 300 23.93 2.64 -2.49
CA LEU A 300 24.43 2.68 -3.87
C LEU A 300 25.04 1.35 -4.29
N GLY A 301 25.62 0.61 -3.34
CA GLY A 301 26.33 -0.65 -3.57
C GLY A 301 27.57 -0.50 -4.48
N PRO A 302 28.37 -1.55 -4.65
CA PRO A 302 29.62 -1.49 -5.41
C PRO A 302 29.39 -1.11 -6.89
N VAL A 303 28.28 -1.53 -7.48
CA VAL A 303 27.94 -1.19 -8.87
C VAL A 303 27.49 0.26 -8.99
N GLY A 304 26.63 0.75 -8.09
CA GLY A 304 26.18 2.15 -8.11
C GLY A 304 27.30 3.13 -7.81
N GLN A 305 28.21 2.78 -6.89
CA GLN A 305 29.42 3.55 -6.64
C GLN A 305 30.31 3.64 -7.88
N ALA A 306 30.55 2.51 -8.56
CA ALA A 306 31.36 2.49 -9.78
C ALA A 306 30.72 3.31 -10.92
N MET A 307 29.40 3.17 -11.12
CA MET A 307 28.64 3.97 -12.10
C MET A 307 28.71 5.46 -11.78
N LEU A 308 28.47 5.84 -10.52
CA LEU A 308 28.52 7.23 -10.09
C LEU A 308 29.92 7.81 -10.19
N ALA A 309 30.97 7.02 -9.94
CA ALA A 309 32.35 7.44 -10.09
C ALA A 309 32.73 7.68 -11.56
N ALA A 310 32.36 6.75 -12.45
CA ALA A 310 32.69 6.80 -13.87
C ALA A 310 31.92 7.89 -14.65
N ALA A 311 30.67 8.17 -14.28
CA ALA A 311 29.84 9.10 -15.01
C ALA A 311 30.23 10.58 -14.77
N LYS A 312 30.34 11.37 -15.85
CA LYS A 312 30.44 12.84 -15.75
C LYS A 312 29.14 13.46 -15.26
N ASN A 313 28.01 13.00 -15.83
CA ASN A 313 26.66 13.40 -15.44
C ASN A 313 25.87 12.15 -15.00
N ALA A 314 25.25 12.20 -13.83
CA ALA A 314 24.46 11.10 -13.32
C ALA A 314 23.20 11.58 -12.60
N ILE A 315 22.15 10.78 -12.68
CA ILE A 315 20.97 10.89 -11.81
C ILE A 315 20.78 9.57 -11.10
N VAL A 316 20.93 9.58 -9.78
CA VAL A 316 20.60 8.43 -8.92
C VAL A 316 19.19 8.60 -8.42
N VAL A 317 18.34 7.61 -8.64
CA VAL A 317 16.93 7.68 -8.26
C VAL A 317 16.58 6.71 -7.14
N ARG A 318 15.62 7.10 -6.31
CA ARG A 318 14.99 6.23 -5.32
C ARG A 318 13.54 6.62 -5.14
N THR A 319 12.61 5.66 -5.12
CA THR A 319 11.19 5.96 -4.92
C THR A 319 10.87 6.17 -3.44
N ARG A 320 9.87 7.03 -3.14
CA ARG A 320 9.29 7.21 -1.78
C ARG A 320 8.72 5.89 -1.27
N ALA A 321 7.99 5.22 -2.16
CA ALA A 321 7.51 3.88 -1.90
C ALA A 321 8.74 2.99 -1.80
N PRO A 322 8.96 2.30 -0.67
CA PRO A 322 10.08 1.38 -0.55
C PRO A 322 10.05 0.39 -1.71
N LEU A 323 11.24 -0.08 -2.12
CA LEU A 323 11.35 -1.26 -2.98
C LEU A 323 10.65 -2.39 -2.22
N ALA A 324 9.42 -2.71 -2.62
CA ALA A 324 8.52 -3.57 -1.88
C ALA A 324 7.97 -2.98 -0.57
N SER A 325 7.14 -1.94 -0.67
CA SER A 325 6.13 -1.58 0.36
C SER A 325 6.74 -1.25 1.74
N GLY A 326 5.98 -0.74 2.70
CA GLY A 326 6.48 -0.63 4.10
C GLY A 326 6.68 -2.00 4.76
N VAL A 327 7.08 -3.03 4.00
CA VAL A 327 7.04 -4.44 4.38
C VAL A 327 8.34 -4.90 5.01
N PHE A 328 9.36 -4.04 5.10
CA PHE A 328 10.63 -4.41 5.72
C PHE A 328 11.21 -3.26 6.53
N LEU A 329 10.59 -2.97 7.68
CA LEU A 329 11.27 -2.22 8.73
C LEU A 329 12.33 -3.13 9.37
N ALA A 330 13.58 -2.65 9.44
CA ALA A 330 14.62 -3.36 10.18
C ALA A 330 14.16 -3.54 11.64
N ARG A 331 14.15 -4.79 12.13
CA ARG A 331 13.82 -5.07 13.52
C ARG A 331 14.83 -4.34 14.42
N PRO A 332 14.38 -3.56 15.42
CA PRO A 332 15.29 -3.04 16.43
C PRO A 332 16.01 -4.23 17.07
N ARG A 333 17.35 -4.19 17.17
CA ARG A 333 18.06 -5.19 17.96
C ARG A 333 17.63 -5.02 19.41
N LEU A 334 16.93 -6.02 19.94
CA LEU A 334 16.54 -6.04 21.33
C LEU A 334 17.79 -6.29 22.20
N PRO A 335 17.89 -5.65 23.38
CA PRO A 335 18.95 -5.93 24.34
C PRO A 335 19.08 -7.42 24.66
N GLU A 336 20.30 -7.88 24.95
CA GLU A 336 20.55 -9.25 25.40
C GLU A 336 20.04 -9.47 26.83
N ASP A 337 20.20 -8.45 27.70
CA ASP A 337 19.69 -8.49 29.07
C ASP A 337 18.16 -8.59 29.09
N ARG A 338 17.64 -9.47 29.94
CA ARG A 338 16.21 -9.77 30.01
C ARG A 338 15.41 -8.59 30.54
N ALA A 339 15.88 -7.90 31.58
CA ALA A 339 15.16 -6.81 32.20
C ALA A 339 15.12 -5.58 31.27
N GLU A 340 16.24 -5.26 30.65
CA GLU A 340 16.35 -4.19 29.65
C GLU A 340 15.49 -4.49 28.41
N ARG A 341 15.54 -5.73 27.90
CA ARG A 341 14.67 -6.19 26.81
C ARG A 341 13.20 -6.00 27.13
N SER A 342 12.74 -6.45 28.31
CA SER A 342 11.34 -6.29 28.72
C SER A 342 10.93 -4.83 28.78
N LYS A 343 11.81 -3.93 29.27
CA LYS A 343 11.53 -2.48 29.30
C LYS A 343 11.40 -1.89 27.90
N VAL A 344 12.38 -2.15 27.01
CA VAL A 344 12.36 -1.65 25.62
C VAL A 344 11.15 -2.16 24.86
N VAL A 345 10.80 -3.44 25.02
CA VAL A 345 9.60 -4.00 24.38
C VAL A 345 8.34 -3.36 24.95
N GLY A 346 8.24 -3.15 26.27
CA GLY A 346 7.12 -2.45 26.88
C GLY A 346 6.90 -1.05 26.30
N GLU A 347 7.94 -0.21 26.28
CA GLU A 347 7.86 1.14 25.71
C GLU A 347 7.50 1.15 24.21
N MET A 348 8.05 0.21 23.45
CA MET A 348 7.74 0.05 22.02
C MET A 348 6.29 -0.35 21.80
N VAL A 349 5.78 -1.31 22.57
CA VAL A 349 4.40 -1.79 22.48
C VAL A 349 3.42 -0.72 22.93
N ASP A 350 3.71 0.01 24.00
CA ASP A 350 2.86 1.10 24.49
C ASP A 350 2.75 2.22 23.45
N LYS A 351 3.88 2.62 22.86
CA LYS A 351 3.91 3.60 21.77
C LYS A 351 3.12 3.11 20.56
N TRP A 352 3.34 1.87 20.14
CA TRP A 352 2.60 1.27 19.04
C TRP A 352 1.10 1.21 19.33
N PHE A 353 0.71 0.78 20.52
CA PHE A 353 -0.68 0.65 20.92
C PHE A 353 -1.39 2.00 20.84
N ALA A 354 -0.74 3.08 21.27
CA ALA A 354 -1.28 4.43 21.19
C ALA A 354 -1.39 4.97 19.75
N GLN A 355 -0.46 4.61 18.86
CA GLN A 355 -0.35 5.17 17.50
C GLN A 355 -1.08 4.35 16.42
N ASN A 356 -1.25 3.05 16.66
CA ASN A 356 -1.70 2.07 15.67
C ASN A 356 -3.01 1.36 16.08
N THR A 357 -3.67 1.81 17.15
CA THR A 357 -5.02 1.38 17.54
C THR A 357 -6.03 2.45 17.17
N PHE A 358 -6.97 2.10 16.29
CA PHE A 358 -7.99 3.02 15.79
C PHE A 358 -9.40 2.56 16.17
N SER A 359 -10.37 3.44 15.99
CA SER A 359 -11.80 3.12 16.01
C SER A 359 -12.37 3.13 14.61
N SER A 360 -13.26 2.17 14.31
CA SER A 360 -14.02 2.19 13.05
C SER A 360 -14.83 3.47 12.83
N THR A 361 -15.13 4.26 13.87
CA THR A 361 -15.83 5.54 13.72
C THR A 361 -14.98 6.62 13.06
N GLU A 362 -13.65 6.54 13.17
CA GLU A 362 -12.73 7.49 12.52
C GLU A 362 -12.81 7.43 10.99
N PHE A 363 -13.28 6.29 10.47
CA PHE A 363 -13.37 5.99 9.04
C PHE A 363 -14.82 5.90 8.55
N ALA A 364 -15.77 6.49 9.30
CA ALA A 364 -17.19 6.47 8.94
C ALA A 364 -17.52 7.35 7.71
N ASP A 365 -16.66 8.31 7.36
CA ASP A 365 -16.77 9.07 6.12
C ASP A 365 -16.24 8.27 4.93
N LEU A 366 -17.13 7.47 4.34
CA LEU A 366 -16.80 6.60 3.23
C LEU A 366 -16.43 7.35 1.94
N ARG A 367 -16.88 8.60 1.77
CA ARG A 367 -16.54 9.38 0.56
C ARG A 367 -15.08 9.76 0.58
N ARG A 368 -14.58 10.20 1.74
CA ARG A 368 -13.16 10.45 1.94
C ARG A 368 -12.29 9.21 1.68
N LEU A 369 -12.76 8.03 2.06
CA LEU A 369 -12.05 6.78 1.74
C LEU A 369 -12.02 6.47 0.23
N VAL A 370 -13.11 6.77 -0.49
CA VAL A 370 -13.15 6.64 -1.95
C VAL A 370 -12.19 7.63 -2.61
N GLU A 371 -12.18 8.88 -2.18
CA GLU A 371 -11.23 9.89 -2.69
C GLU A 371 -9.78 9.46 -2.47
N GLU A 372 -9.47 8.86 -1.33
CA GLU A 372 -8.14 8.33 -1.00
C GLU A 372 -7.75 7.15 -1.90
N LYS A 373 -8.68 6.20 -2.10
CA LYS A 373 -8.51 5.08 -3.03
C LYS A 373 -8.26 5.57 -4.45
N GLU A 374 -9.10 6.47 -4.95
CA GLU A 374 -9.01 7.02 -6.32
C GLU A 374 -7.71 7.80 -6.52
N ARG A 375 -7.31 8.62 -5.54
CA ARG A 375 -6.05 9.37 -5.59
C ARG A 375 -4.84 8.44 -5.72
N GLN A 376 -4.86 7.29 -5.05
CA GLN A 376 -3.78 6.30 -5.11
C GLN A 376 -3.93 5.31 -6.28
N GLY A 377 -5.04 5.34 -7.03
CA GLY A 377 -5.32 4.38 -8.10
C GLY A 377 -5.46 2.93 -7.61
N LEU A 378 -5.93 2.73 -6.37
CA LEU A 378 -5.99 1.40 -5.74
C LEU A 378 -7.28 0.66 -6.07
N ARG A 379 -7.18 -0.66 -6.21
CA ARG A 379 -8.32 -1.59 -6.22
C ARG A 379 -8.42 -2.36 -4.91
N ILE A 380 -9.64 -2.69 -4.51
CA ILE A 380 -9.96 -3.30 -3.21
C ILE A 380 -10.78 -4.58 -3.42
N SER A 381 -10.26 -5.69 -2.90
CA SER A 381 -10.90 -7.00 -2.89
C SER A 381 -11.38 -7.39 -1.50
N VAL A 382 -12.60 -7.89 -1.40
CA VAL A 382 -13.12 -8.53 -0.19
C VAL A 382 -13.27 -10.03 -0.43
N GLY A 383 -12.52 -10.84 0.31
CA GLY A 383 -12.61 -12.30 0.32
C GLY A 383 -13.44 -12.80 1.49
N LEU A 384 -14.38 -13.70 1.22
CA LEU A 384 -15.29 -14.28 2.20
C LEU A 384 -15.06 -15.80 2.28
N PRO A 385 -14.20 -16.30 3.19
CA PRO A 385 -14.08 -17.74 3.43
C PRO A 385 -15.40 -18.28 3.98
N ALA A 386 -15.88 -19.41 3.46
CA ALA A 386 -17.16 -19.99 3.86
C ALA A 386 -17.08 -21.53 3.96
N LEU A 387 -17.74 -22.08 4.98
CA LEU A 387 -17.96 -23.51 5.16
C LEU A 387 -19.26 -23.74 5.95
N ASN A 388 -20.34 -24.08 5.26
CA ASN A 388 -21.67 -24.31 5.84
C ASN A 388 -22.25 -23.10 6.61
N GLU A 389 -22.35 -21.97 5.92
CA GLU A 389 -22.74 -20.66 6.47
C GLU A 389 -24.07 -20.13 5.86
N GLU A 390 -24.99 -21.03 5.48
CA GLU A 390 -26.26 -20.64 4.83
C GLU A 390 -27.11 -19.68 5.66
N ALA A 391 -26.99 -19.72 6.99
CA ALA A 391 -27.77 -18.91 7.92
C ALA A 391 -27.35 -17.42 7.94
N THR A 392 -26.10 -17.13 7.57
CA THR A 392 -25.45 -15.82 7.80
C THR A 392 -24.93 -15.19 6.53
N ILE A 393 -24.43 -15.97 5.57
CA ILE A 393 -23.68 -15.47 4.41
C ILE A 393 -24.46 -14.44 3.59
N ARG A 394 -25.78 -14.61 3.42
CA ARG A 394 -26.63 -13.65 2.71
C ARG A 394 -26.52 -12.25 3.30
N ARG A 395 -26.66 -12.16 4.63
CA ARG A 395 -26.67 -10.88 5.34
C ARG A 395 -25.29 -10.23 5.35
N VAL A 396 -24.24 -11.03 5.46
CA VAL A 396 -22.85 -10.55 5.35
C VAL A 396 -22.61 -9.93 3.98
N ILE A 397 -22.87 -10.67 2.89
CA ILE A 397 -22.71 -10.17 1.52
C ILE A 397 -23.55 -8.92 1.30
N HIS A 398 -24.84 -8.96 1.63
CA HIS A 398 -25.75 -7.85 1.44
C HIS A 398 -25.27 -6.57 2.16
N SER A 399 -24.76 -6.69 3.39
CA SER A 399 -24.26 -5.56 4.18
C SER A 399 -23.05 -4.86 3.56
N ILE A 400 -22.18 -5.63 2.89
CA ILE A 400 -20.98 -5.13 2.22
C ILE A 400 -21.37 -4.58 0.85
N ARG A 401 -22.04 -5.39 0.01
CA ARG A 401 -22.39 -5.06 -1.38
C ARG A 401 -23.26 -3.81 -1.47
N SER A 402 -24.37 -3.77 -0.71
CA SER A 402 -25.33 -2.66 -0.78
C SER A 402 -24.71 -1.32 -0.37
N ARG A 403 -23.77 -1.32 0.57
CA ARG A 403 -23.20 -0.08 1.11
C ARG A 403 -21.88 0.33 0.45
N LEU A 404 -20.99 -0.64 0.20
CA LEU A 404 -19.60 -0.40 -0.20
C LEU A 404 -19.30 -0.75 -1.65
N VAL A 405 -20.29 -1.27 -2.40
CA VAL A 405 -20.18 -1.47 -3.85
C VAL A 405 -21.23 -0.61 -4.56
N GLU A 406 -22.51 -0.80 -4.23
CA GLU A 406 -23.63 -0.17 -4.96
C GLU A 406 -23.81 1.32 -4.63
N ARG A 407 -23.83 1.67 -3.34
CA ARG A 407 -24.08 3.05 -2.90
C ARG A 407 -22.83 3.92 -2.87
N ILE A 408 -21.71 3.35 -2.45
CA ILE A 408 -20.41 4.04 -2.36
C ILE A 408 -19.38 3.07 -2.95
N PRO A 409 -18.71 3.38 -4.07
CA PRO A 409 -17.86 2.44 -4.81
C PRO A 409 -16.47 2.27 -4.18
N LEU A 410 -16.44 1.93 -2.89
CA LEU A 410 -15.19 1.71 -2.16
C LEU A 410 -14.59 0.35 -2.51
N VAL A 411 -15.39 -0.72 -2.52
CA VAL A 411 -14.97 -2.09 -2.83
C VAL A 411 -15.19 -2.37 -4.32
N ASP A 412 -14.18 -2.91 -4.99
CA ASP A 412 -14.22 -3.20 -6.43
C ASP A 412 -14.69 -4.62 -6.74
N GLU A 413 -14.42 -5.55 -5.83
CA GLU A 413 -14.83 -6.94 -5.98
C GLU A 413 -15.07 -7.59 -4.62
N ILE A 414 -16.05 -8.50 -4.60
CA ILE A 414 -16.30 -9.43 -3.51
C ILE A 414 -16.17 -10.83 -4.10
N VAL A 415 -15.49 -11.73 -3.40
CA VAL A 415 -15.40 -13.14 -3.77
C VAL A 415 -15.72 -14.01 -2.56
N VAL A 416 -16.46 -15.09 -2.77
CA VAL A 416 -16.66 -16.15 -1.78
C VAL A 416 -15.70 -17.29 -2.11
N ILE A 417 -14.97 -17.74 -1.10
CA ILE A 417 -14.10 -18.91 -1.19
C ILE A 417 -14.73 -20.03 -0.35
N ASP A 418 -15.41 -20.93 -1.04
CA ASP A 418 -16.12 -22.05 -0.45
C ASP A 418 -15.16 -23.21 -0.15
N SER A 419 -15.25 -23.75 1.06
CA SER A 419 -14.45 -24.90 1.50
C SER A 419 -15.19 -26.24 1.36
N ARG A 420 -15.96 -26.39 0.27
CA ARG A 420 -16.92 -27.47 0.00
C ARG A 420 -18.08 -27.51 0.99
N SER A 421 -18.88 -26.46 1.03
CA SER A 421 -20.13 -26.46 1.82
C SER A 421 -21.11 -27.51 1.29
N GLU A 422 -21.73 -28.25 2.20
CA GLU A 422 -22.76 -29.27 1.94
C GLU A 422 -24.18 -28.69 2.05
N ASP A 423 -24.30 -27.47 2.56
CA ASP A 423 -25.55 -26.71 2.69
C ASP A 423 -25.77 -25.73 1.51
N ARG A 424 -26.74 -24.81 1.65
CA ARG A 424 -27.10 -23.85 0.60
C ARG A 424 -26.17 -22.63 0.50
N THR A 425 -25.01 -22.62 1.17
CA THR A 425 -24.07 -21.48 1.20
C THR A 425 -23.72 -20.98 -0.21
N ARG A 426 -23.38 -21.89 -1.12
CA ARG A 426 -22.95 -21.56 -2.49
C ARG A 426 -24.09 -20.96 -3.32
N GLU A 427 -25.28 -21.56 -3.24
CA GLU A 427 -26.50 -21.06 -3.91
C GLU A 427 -26.82 -19.64 -3.45
N ILE A 428 -26.81 -19.43 -2.13
CA ILE A 428 -27.13 -18.13 -1.53
C ILE A 428 -26.13 -17.05 -1.94
N ALA A 429 -24.84 -17.38 -2.00
CA ALA A 429 -23.81 -16.43 -2.44
C ALA A 429 -23.96 -16.06 -3.92
N ALA A 430 -24.28 -17.04 -4.77
CA ALA A 430 -24.53 -16.82 -6.19
C ALA A 430 -25.79 -15.97 -6.42
N ASP A 431 -26.87 -16.19 -5.66
CA ASP A 431 -28.09 -15.37 -5.68
C ASP A 431 -27.81 -13.90 -5.32
N GLU A 432 -26.84 -13.66 -4.43
CA GLU A 432 -26.38 -12.32 -4.08
C GLU A 432 -25.37 -11.75 -5.11
N GLY A 433 -25.22 -12.38 -6.28
CA GLY A 433 -24.45 -11.85 -7.41
C GLY A 433 -22.95 -11.74 -7.14
N VAL A 434 -22.42 -12.53 -6.22
CA VAL A 434 -21.00 -12.57 -5.87
C VAL A 434 -20.35 -13.80 -6.50
N ALA A 435 -19.12 -13.67 -6.99
CA ALA A 435 -18.38 -14.79 -7.54
C ALA A 435 -18.03 -15.80 -6.43
N VAL A 436 -18.34 -17.07 -6.67
CA VAL A 436 -18.06 -18.18 -5.76
C VAL A 436 -16.98 -19.06 -6.37
N PHE A 437 -15.92 -19.33 -5.62
CA PHE A 437 -14.84 -20.24 -5.99
C PHE A 437 -14.72 -21.34 -4.96
N ILE A 438 -14.57 -22.58 -5.39
CA ILE A 438 -14.27 -23.69 -4.49
C ILE A 438 -12.74 -23.78 -4.36
N HIS A 439 -12.22 -23.70 -3.14
CA HIS A 439 -10.78 -23.50 -2.90
C HIS A 439 -9.87 -24.60 -3.49
N ASP A 440 -10.38 -25.82 -3.65
CA ASP A 440 -9.66 -26.95 -4.23
C ASP A 440 -9.60 -26.92 -5.76
N GLU A 441 -10.51 -26.21 -6.42
CA GLU A 441 -10.50 -25.94 -7.86
C GLU A 441 -9.57 -24.78 -8.22
N VAL A 442 -9.18 -23.97 -7.24
CA VAL A 442 -8.21 -22.88 -7.43
C VAL A 442 -6.80 -23.45 -7.32
N LEU A 443 -5.93 -23.20 -8.30
CA LEU A 443 -4.54 -23.73 -8.33
C LEU A 443 -4.47 -25.25 -8.06
N PRO A 444 -5.17 -26.10 -8.84
CA PRO A 444 -5.22 -27.55 -8.61
C PRO A 444 -3.83 -28.21 -8.68
N GLU A 445 -2.90 -27.64 -9.45
CA GLU A 445 -1.51 -28.07 -9.54
C GLU A 445 -0.73 -27.94 -8.22
N CYS A 446 -1.22 -27.13 -7.28
CA CYS A 446 -0.65 -27.02 -5.94
C CYS A 446 -1.29 -28.01 -4.95
N GLY A 447 -2.25 -28.84 -5.38
CA GLY A 447 -3.10 -29.63 -4.48
C GLY A 447 -4.02 -28.77 -3.61
N SER A 448 -4.75 -29.40 -2.70
CA SER A 448 -5.66 -28.74 -1.76
C SER A 448 -5.57 -29.35 -0.37
N TYR A 449 -5.69 -28.51 0.66
CA TYR A 449 -5.71 -28.90 2.07
C TYR A 449 -7.00 -28.40 2.74
N ARG A 450 -7.34 -28.95 3.91
CA ARG A 450 -8.49 -28.47 4.68
C ARG A 450 -8.09 -27.32 5.59
N GLY A 451 -9.01 -26.38 5.79
CA GLY A 451 -8.88 -25.32 6.78
C GLY A 451 -9.06 -23.92 6.20
N LYS A 452 -9.23 -22.96 7.11
CA LYS A 452 -9.51 -21.56 6.77
C LYS A 452 -8.35 -20.93 6.01
N GLY A 453 -7.12 -21.18 6.45
CA GLY A 453 -5.94 -20.59 5.83
C GLY A 453 -5.70 -21.03 4.38
N GLU A 454 -6.12 -22.25 4.02
CA GLU A 454 -6.14 -22.68 2.61
C GLU A 454 -7.05 -21.77 1.76
N ALA A 455 -8.26 -21.50 2.24
CA ALA A 455 -9.20 -20.61 1.56
C ALA A 455 -8.63 -19.19 1.41
N LEU A 456 -7.99 -18.66 2.45
CA LEU A 456 -7.31 -17.34 2.42
C LEU A 456 -6.16 -17.30 1.41
N TRP A 457 -5.30 -18.33 1.40
CA TRP A 457 -4.16 -18.39 0.48
C TRP A 457 -4.62 -18.47 -0.98
N LYS A 458 -5.55 -19.39 -1.28
CA LYS A 458 -6.13 -19.55 -2.62
C LYS A 458 -6.89 -18.30 -3.07
N SER A 459 -7.52 -17.57 -2.15
CA SER A 459 -8.23 -16.33 -2.47
C SER A 459 -7.31 -15.28 -3.11
N LEU A 460 -6.04 -15.22 -2.71
CA LEU A 460 -5.06 -14.28 -3.28
C LEU A 460 -4.87 -14.46 -4.79
N HIS A 461 -5.08 -15.67 -5.32
CA HIS A 461 -4.99 -16.00 -6.75
C HIS A 461 -6.17 -15.45 -7.55
N VAL A 462 -7.39 -15.56 -7.01
CA VAL A 462 -8.60 -15.14 -7.73
C VAL A 462 -8.89 -13.66 -7.59
N MET A 463 -8.57 -13.07 -6.44
CA MET A 463 -8.77 -11.64 -6.19
C MET A 463 -7.77 -10.77 -6.95
N THR A 464 -8.16 -9.56 -7.36
CA THR A 464 -7.35 -8.66 -8.20
C THR A 464 -6.91 -7.36 -7.53
N GLY A 465 -7.51 -6.96 -6.41
CA GLY A 465 -7.29 -5.67 -5.75
C GLY A 465 -5.97 -5.55 -5.00
N ASP A 466 -5.35 -4.38 -5.04
CA ASP A 466 -4.12 -4.01 -4.33
C ASP A 466 -4.25 -4.08 -2.80
N LEU A 467 -5.46 -3.86 -2.28
CA LEU A 467 -5.82 -4.10 -0.89
C LEU A 467 -6.74 -5.33 -0.83
N VAL A 468 -6.43 -6.23 0.10
CA VAL A 468 -7.20 -7.45 0.34
C VAL A 468 -7.76 -7.39 1.75
N VAL A 469 -9.06 -7.62 1.88
CA VAL A 469 -9.75 -7.73 3.17
C VAL A 469 -10.45 -9.07 3.24
N TRP A 470 -10.28 -9.79 4.34
CA TRP A 470 -11.03 -11.00 4.66
C TRP A 470 -12.03 -10.72 5.77
N VAL A 471 -13.24 -11.26 5.63
CA VAL A 471 -14.31 -11.15 6.64
C VAL A 471 -14.94 -12.52 6.82
N ASP A 472 -15.09 -12.97 8.06
CA ASP A 472 -15.74 -14.25 8.35
C ASP A 472 -17.22 -14.20 7.98
N THR A 473 -17.74 -15.33 7.52
CA THR A 473 -19.13 -15.44 7.04
C THR A 473 -20.10 -15.96 8.10
N ASP A 474 -19.62 -16.33 9.30
CA ASP A 474 -20.39 -16.87 10.44
C ASP A 474 -20.93 -15.79 11.41
N VAL A 475 -20.84 -14.52 11.01
CA VAL A 475 -21.13 -13.37 11.88
C VAL A 475 -22.60 -12.95 11.77
N SER A 476 -23.31 -12.97 12.91
CA SER A 476 -24.71 -12.52 12.96
C SER A 476 -24.83 -11.00 13.06
N SER A 477 -23.86 -10.33 13.69
CA SER A 477 -23.77 -8.87 13.84
C SER A 477 -23.11 -8.19 12.62
N HIS A 478 -23.49 -8.57 11.40
CA HIS A 478 -22.92 -8.06 10.15
C HIS A 478 -23.07 -6.53 10.03
N HIS A 479 -21.98 -5.86 9.64
CA HIS A 479 -21.95 -4.40 9.44
C HIS A 479 -20.82 -4.02 8.47
N PRO A 480 -21.00 -3.06 7.56
CA PRO A 480 -19.96 -2.67 6.59
C PRO A 480 -18.63 -2.19 7.23
N LYS A 481 -18.63 -1.89 8.53
CA LYS A 481 -17.43 -1.47 9.30
C LYS A 481 -16.35 -2.53 9.36
N PHE A 482 -16.75 -3.81 9.30
CA PHE A 482 -15.79 -4.91 9.25
C PHE A 482 -14.94 -4.87 7.99
N VAL A 483 -15.35 -4.11 6.96
CA VAL A 483 -14.54 -3.85 5.77
C VAL A 483 -13.92 -2.45 5.83
N TYR A 484 -14.73 -1.38 5.91
CA TYR A 484 -14.19 -0.02 5.81
C TYR A 484 -13.30 0.37 7.00
N GLY A 485 -13.50 -0.23 8.18
CA GLY A 485 -12.64 -0.01 9.34
C GLY A 485 -11.23 -0.53 9.10
N ILE A 486 -11.08 -1.69 8.44
CA ILE A 486 -9.79 -2.26 8.05
C ILE A 486 -9.13 -1.41 6.96
N LEU A 487 -9.94 -0.96 5.98
CA LEU A 487 -9.46 -0.12 4.89
C LEU A 487 -9.02 1.27 5.34
N GLY A 488 -9.59 1.80 6.42
CA GLY A 488 -9.28 3.13 6.95
C GLY A 488 -7.79 3.40 7.12
N PRO A 489 -7.08 2.65 7.98
CA PRO A 489 -5.63 2.80 8.13
C PRO A 489 -4.87 2.47 6.83
N LEU A 490 -5.27 1.43 6.09
CA LEU A 490 -4.58 1.05 4.84
C LEU A 490 -4.64 2.14 3.75
N LEU A 491 -5.72 2.90 3.69
CA LEU A 491 -5.88 3.99 2.74
C LEU A 491 -5.20 5.27 3.24
N THR A 492 -5.23 5.55 4.55
CA THR A 492 -4.76 6.84 5.10
C THR A 492 -3.30 6.83 5.56
N ARG A 493 -2.71 5.67 5.82
CA ARG A 493 -1.34 5.50 6.35
C ARG A 493 -0.52 4.56 5.46
N PRO A 494 0.39 5.10 4.62
CA PRO A 494 1.23 4.29 3.72
C PRO A 494 2.18 3.31 4.44
N ASP A 495 2.56 3.62 5.68
CA ASP A 495 3.38 2.80 6.56
C ASP A 495 2.65 1.55 7.07
N ILE A 496 1.32 1.59 7.20
CA ILE A 496 0.51 0.42 7.57
C ILE A 496 0.38 -0.54 6.39
N GLN A 497 0.76 -1.79 6.62
CA GLN A 497 0.70 -2.87 5.63
C GLN A 497 -0.37 -3.91 5.96
N PHE A 498 -0.73 -4.05 7.23
CA PHE A 498 -1.70 -5.03 7.71
C PHE A 498 -2.54 -4.47 8.86
N VAL A 499 -3.83 -4.81 8.86
CA VAL A 499 -4.79 -4.32 9.84
C VAL A 499 -5.64 -5.47 10.36
N LYS A 500 -5.79 -5.55 11.68
CA LYS A 500 -6.60 -6.56 12.36
C LYS A 500 -7.78 -5.93 13.10
N ALA A 501 -8.96 -6.52 13.00
CA ALA A 501 -10.10 -6.08 13.79
C ALA A 501 -9.96 -6.53 15.25
N PHE A 502 -10.51 -5.74 16.16
CA PHE A 502 -10.88 -6.19 17.49
C PHE A 502 -12.26 -5.68 17.87
N TYR A 503 -12.88 -6.31 18.87
CA TYR A 503 -14.25 -6.05 19.27
C TYR A 503 -14.52 -6.64 20.65
N GLN A 504 -15.53 -6.09 21.31
CA GLN A 504 -16.13 -6.67 22.51
C GLN A 504 -16.99 -7.88 22.13
N ARG A 505 -16.87 -8.93 22.93
CA ARG A 505 -17.64 -10.17 22.81
C ARG A 505 -18.61 -10.26 23.99
N PRO A 506 -19.86 -9.82 23.84
CA PRO A 506 -20.86 -10.04 24.88
C PRO A 506 -21.19 -11.54 24.94
N LEU A 507 -20.88 -12.19 26.07
CA LEU A 507 -21.33 -13.55 26.36
C LEU A 507 -22.63 -13.47 27.15
N ARG A 508 -23.64 -14.26 26.73
CA ARG A 508 -24.80 -14.56 27.59
C ARG A 508 -24.38 -15.65 28.56
N MET A 509 -24.27 -15.31 29.84
CA MET A 509 -24.11 -16.25 30.95
C MET A 509 -25.38 -16.18 31.79
N GLY A 510 -26.31 -17.12 31.58
CA GLY A 510 -27.66 -17.03 32.16
C GLY A 510 -28.45 -15.85 31.57
N ASP A 511 -29.11 -15.06 32.43
CA ASP A 511 -29.89 -13.88 32.05
C ASP A 511 -29.04 -12.60 31.87
N GLU A 512 -27.74 -12.63 32.21
CA GLU A 512 -26.86 -11.47 32.12
C GLU A 512 -25.92 -11.51 30.89
N LEU A 513 -25.73 -10.33 30.29
CA LEU A 513 -24.75 -10.08 29.24
C LEU A 513 -23.44 -9.60 29.88
N GLN A 514 -22.43 -10.46 29.92
CA GLN A 514 -21.11 -10.10 30.45
C GLN A 514 -20.16 -9.78 29.29
N ALA A 515 -19.51 -8.62 29.33
CA ALA A 515 -18.44 -8.28 28.40
C ALA A 515 -17.16 -9.03 28.83
N THR A 516 -16.86 -10.14 28.16
CA THR A 516 -15.59 -10.85 28.39
C THR A 516 -14.51 -10.35 27.44
N GLY A 517 -13.24 -10.60 27.77
CA GLY A 517 -12.09 -10.38 26.88
C GLY A 517 -12.14 -11.23 25.59
N GLY A 518 -10.98 -11.65 25.08
CA GLY A 518 -10.87 -12.50 23.89
C GLY A 518 -11.65 -13.82 23.98
N GLY A 519 -11.66 -14.58 22.87
CA GLY A 519 -12.14 -15.96 22.92
C GLY A 519 -11.27 -16.83 23.83
N ARG A 520 -11.79 -17.97 24.30
CA ARG A 520 -11.05 -18.92 25.16
C ARG A 520 -9.66 -19.28 24.59
N VAL A 521 -9.57 -19.60 23.30
CA VAL A 521 -8.29 -19.91 22.64
C VAL A 521 -7.39 -18.66 22.53
N THR A 522 -7.98 -17.48 22.32
CA THR A 522 -7.24 -16.21 22.34
C THR A 522 -6.57 -15.99 23.70
N GLU A 523 -7.31 -16.12 24.79
CA GLU A 523 -6.82 -15.79 26.14
C GLU A 523 -5.94 -16.89 26.75
N LEU A 524 -6.19 -18.16 26.42
CA LEU A 524 -5.49 -19.29 27.06
C LEU A 524 -4.38 -19.91 26.21
N ALA A 525 -4.31 -19.61 24.91
CA ALA A 525 -3.28 -20.17 24.02
C ALA A 525 -2.52 -19.09 23.25
N ALA A 526 -3.20 -18.30 22.42
CA ALA A 526 -2.54 -17.32 21.56
C ALA A 526 -1.87 -16.18 22.35
N ARG A 527 -2.57 -15.56 23.30
CA ARG A 527 -2.01 -14.46 24.09
C ARG A 527 -0.81 -14.92 24.92
N PRO A 528 -0.87 -16.04 25.68
CA PRO A 528 0.29 -16.54 26.42
C PRO A 528 1.50 -16.83 25.52
N ILE A 529 1.33 -17.57 24.41
CA ILE A 529 2.45 -17.95 23.55
C ILE A 529 3.08 -16.74 22.85
N LEU A 530 2.27 -15.77 22.42
CA LEU A 530 2.76 -14.52 21.85
C LEU A 530 3.53 -13.70 22.89
N ASN A 531 3.02 -13.58 24.12
CA ASN A 531 3.73 -12.83 25.17
C ASN A 531 5.07 -13.48 25.56
N LEU A 532 5.16 -14.81 25.50
CA LEU A 532 6.40 -15.53 25.81
C LEU A 532 7.47 -15.38 24.73
N PHE A 533 7.09 -15.51 23.46
CA PHE A 533 8.05 -15.68 22.37
C PHE A 533 8.06 -14.55 21.33
N PHE A 534 7.00 -13.75 21.26
CA PHE A 534 6.84 -12.63 20.33
C PHE A 534 6.28 -11.41 21.08
N PRO A 535 6.95 -10.94 22.15
CA PRO A 535 6.39 -9.96 23.07
C PRO A 535 6.09 -8.61 22.42
N GLU A 536 6.66 -8.31 21.24
CA GLU A 536 6.27 -7.17 20.40
C GLU A 536 4.78 -7.21 19.99
N LEU A 537 4.16 -8.39 19.92
CA LEU A 537 2.74 -8.56 19.57
C LEU A 537 1.82 -8.55 20.81
N SER A 538 2.35 -8.32 22.01
CA SER A 538 1.58 -8.37 23.26
C SER A 538 0.44 -7.34 23.30
N GLY A 539 0.56 -6.23 22.59
CA GLY A 539 -0.47 -5.19 22.46
C GLY A 539 -1.64 -5.55 21.52
N ILE A 540 -1.57 -6.66 20.80
CA ILE A 540 -2.66 -7.09 19.88
C ILE A 540 -3.86 -7.56 20.71
N VAL A 541 -5.00 -6.88 20.54
CA VAL A 541 -6.20 -7.16 21.36
C VAL A 541 -6.85 -8.49 20.99
N GLN A 542 -7.03 -8.77 19.70
CA GLN A 542 -7.62 -10.03 19.19
C GLN A 542 -6.71 -10.68 18.14
N PRO A 543 -5.64 -11.40 18.55
CA PRO A 543 -4.68 -12.00 17.61
C PRO A 543 -5.27 -13.10 16.72
N LEU A 544 -6.48 -13.59 17.02
CA LEU A 544 -7.18 -14.62 16.23
C LEU A 544 -8.43 -14.09 15.52
N ALA A 545 -8.63 -12.76 15.44
CA ALA A 545 -9.78 -12.20 14.72
C ALA A 545 -9.70 -12.53 13.21
N GLY A 546 -10.79 -13.06 12.66
CA GLY A 546 -10.87 -13.39 11.24
C GLY A 546 -11.06 -12.18 10.33
N GLU A 547 -11.63 -11.08 10.85
CA GLU A 547 -11.70 -9.82 10.12
C GLU A 547 -10.33 -9.13 10.13
N GLN A 548 -9.65 -9.19 8.99
CA GLN A 548 -8.30 -8.68 8.81
C GLN A 548 -8.06 -8.32 7.34
N GLY A 549 -7.04 -7.53 7.07
CA GLY A 549 -6.69 -7.19 5.70
C GLY A 549 -5.33 -6.53 5.59
N GLY A 550 -4.81 -6.49 4.38
CA GLY A 550 -3.49 -5.92 4.14
C GLY A 550 -3.26 -5.59 2.68
N ARG A 551 -2.11 -4.99 2.44
CA ARG A 551 -1.64 -4.74 1.08
C ARG A 551 -1.24 -6.06 0.44
N ARG A 552 -1.77 -6.32 -0.75
CA ARG A 552 -1.43 -7.47 -1.58
C ARG A 552 0.08 -7.68 -1.70
N ALA A 553 0.83 -6.59 -1.88
CA ALA A 553 2.28 -6.62 -1.98
C ALA A 553 2.97 -7.28 -0.77
N LEU A 554 2.44 -7.12 0.45
CA LEU A 554 2.91 -7.85 1.63
C LEU A 554 2.44 -9.31 1.58
N LEU A 555 1.13 -9.50 1.44
CA LEU A 555 0.47 -10.79 1.62
C LEU A 555 0.97 -11.86 0.64
N GLU A 556 1.25 -11.49 -0.61
CA GLU A 556 1.71 -12.44 -1.61
C GLU A 556 3.09 -13.04 -1.31
N GLN A 557 3.84 -12.38 -0.44
CA GLN A 557 5.19 -12.75 -0.10
C GLN A 557 5.31 -13.49 1.25
N LEU A 558 4.18 -13.70 1.94
CA LEU A 558 4.11 -14.44 3.20
C LEU A 558 3.65 -15.88 2.95
N PRO A 559 4.18 -16.86 3.69
CA PRO A 559 3.56 -18.18 3.76
C PRO A 559 2.22 -18.12 4.50
N PHE A 560 1.37 -19.11 4.26
CA PHE A 560 0.08 -19.24 4.94
C PHE A 560 -0.04 -20.65 5.49
N PHE A 561 -0.36 -20.78 6.78
CA PHE A 561 -0.78 -22.06 7.32
C PHE A 561 -2.18 -22.41 6.83
N SER A 562 -2.47 -23.68 6.57
CA SER A 562 -3.73 -24.16 6.01
C SER A 562 -4.91 -24.10 6.99
N GLY A 563 -4.64 -24.29 8.29
CA GLY A 563 -5.64 -24.46 9.35
C GLY A 563 -6.04 -23.17 10.06
N TYR A 564 -6.36 -23.28 11.34
CA TYR A 564 -6.69 -22.16 12.24
C TYR A 564 -5.45 -21.44 12.79
N GLY A 565 -4.25 -21.96 12.53
CA GLY A 565 -3.00 -21.29 12.86
C GLY A 565 -2.66 -20.11 11.94
N VAL A 566 -3.41 -19.90 10.85
CA VAL A 566 -3.13 -18.88 9.83
C VAL A 566 -3.06 -17.46 10.41
N GLU A 567 -3.97 -17.08 11.31
CA GLU A 567 -3.94 -15.74 11.91
C GLU A 567 -2.68 -15.52 12.77
N THR A 568 -2.26 -16.53 13.53
CA THR A 568 -1.03 -16.46 14.34
C THR A 568 0.20 -16.43 13.46
N GLY A 569 0.27 -17.31 12.46
CA GLY A 569 1.38 -17.35 11.49
C GLY A 569 1.54 -16.01 10.78
N LEU A 570 0.46 -15.45 10.25
CA LEU A 570 0.50 -14.13 9.58
C LEU A 570 1.00 -13.03 10.51
N LEU A 571 0.54 -12.95 11.76
CA LEU A 571 1.03 -11.92 12.69
C LEU A 571 2.53 -12.03 12.94
N VAL A 572 3.02 -13.26 13.18
CA VAL A 572 4.45 -13.51 13.41
C VAL A 572 5.26 -13.22 12.14
N ASP A 573 4.80 -13.68 10.98
CA ASP A 573 5.51 -13.50 9.72
C ASP A 573 5.53 -12.03 9.30
N ILE A 574 4.47 -11.28 9.56
CA ILE A 574 4.43 -9.83 9.32
C ILE A 574 5.33 -9.09 10.32
N LEU A 575 5.34 -9.47 11.59
CA LEU A 575 6.28 -8.90 12.55
C LEU A 575 7.73 -9.11 12.11
N GLN A 576 8.08 -10.34 11.74
CA GLN A 576 9.44 -10.71 11.33
C GLN A 576 9.84 -10.01 10.03
N ARG A 577 8.88 -9.83 9.12
CA ARG A 577 9.13 -9.26 7.81
C ARG A 577 9.12 -7.73 7.84
N ALA A 578 8.07 -7.14 8.39
CA ALA A 578 7.71 -5.72 8.30
C ALA A 578 7.79 -4.95 9.60
N GLY A 579 8.01 -5.62 10.74
CA GLY A 579 8.04 -4.99 12.04
C GLY A 579 6.65 -4.61 12.57
N LEU A 580 6.61 -4.29 13.86
CA LEU A 580 5.36 -3.98 14.58
C LEU A 580 4.64 -2.75 14.01
N GLY A 581 5.40 -1.73 13.59
CA GLY A 581 4.86 -0.48 13.04
C GLY A 581 4.04 -0.65 11.75
N ALA A 582 4.24 -1.73 11.01
CA ALA A 582 3.47 -2.07 9.80
C ALA A 582 2.09 -2.67 10.12
N ILE A 583 1.84 -3.06 11.37
CA ILE A 583 0.59 -3.65 11.85
C ILE A 583 -0.22 -2.55 12.53
N ALA A 584 -1.52 -2.52 12.28
CA ALA A 584 -2.48 -1.74 13.05
C ALA A 584 -3.68 -2.60 13.47
N GLN A 585 -4.47 -2.07 14.40
CA GLN A 585 -5.70 -2.70 14.85
C GLN A 585 -6.85 -1.71 14.94
N VAL A 586 -8.08 -2.18 14.72
CA VAL A 586 -9.27 -1.30 14.64
C VAL A 586 -10.44 -1.85 15.45
N ASP A 587 -11.01 -1.02 16.32
CA ASP A 587 -12.19 -1.35 17.11
C ASP A 587 -13.45 -1.37 16.23
N MET A 588 -14.07 -2.55 16.15
CA MET A 588 -15.33 -2.81 15.46
C MET A 588 -16.53 -2.78 16.41
N LYS A 589 -16.35 -2.35 17.66
CA LYS A 589 -17.34 -2.30 18.74
C LYS A 589 -17.78 -3.68 19.21
N GLN A 590 -18.76 -4.29 18.56
CA GLN A 590 -19.35 -5.56 18.98
C GLN A 590 -19.35 -6.57 17.84
N ARG A 591 -19.05 -7.83 18.17
CA ARG A 591 -19.18 -8.97 17.26
C ARG A 591 -19.88 -10.13 17.96
N ILE A 592 -20.93 -10.65 17.32
CA ILE A 592 -21.69 -11.82 17.76
C ILE A 592 -21.56 -12.91 16.69
N HIS A 593 -21.16 -14.11 17.12
CA HIS A 593 -20.94 -15.29 16.28
C HIS A 593 -21.22 -16.56 17.07
N ARG A 594 -21.20 -17.71 16.40
CA ARG A 594 -21.53 -19.00 17.00
C ARG A 594 -20.46 -19.44 18.02
N ASN A 595 -20.91 -19.86 19.20
CA ASN A 595 -20.01 -20.44 20.20
C ASN A 595 -19.59 -21.86 19.81
N GLN A 596 -18.28 -22.12 19.79
CA GLN A 596 -17.70 -23.45 19.56
C GLN A 596 -17.70 -24.30 20.84
N SER A 597 -17.79 -25.63 20.67
CA SER A 597 -17.65 -26.58 21.77
C SER A 597 -16.22 -26.58 22.32
N LEU A 598 -16.05 -26.94 23.60
CA LEU A 598 -14.70 -27.03 24.20
C LEU A 598 -13.81 -28.02 23.44
N TYR A 599 -14.40 -29.12 22.94
CA TYR A 599 -13.75 -30.09 22.06
C TYR A 599 -13.11 -29.44 20.84
N ARG A 600 -13.88 -28.64 20.07
CA ARG A 600 -13.38 -27.93 18.88
C ARG A 600 -12.30 -26.91 19.23
N LEU A 601 -12.46 -26.20 20.34
CA LEU A 601 -11.48 -25.22 20.80
C LEU A 601 -10.15 -25.85 21.24
N SER A 602 -10.18 -27.07 21.77
CA SER A 602 -8.96 -27.79 22.15
C SER A 602 -8.08 -28.10 20.94
N MET A 603 -8.70 -28.54 19.83
CA MET A 603 -8.00 -28.75 18.56
C MET A 603 -7.46 -27.45 17.97
N MET A 604 -8.26 -26.38 17.96
CA MET A 604 -7.80 -25.06 17.49
C MET A 604 -6.61 -24.55 18.32
N SER A 605 -6.65 -24.75 19.65
CA SER A 605 -5.54 -24.40 20.53
C SER A 605 -4.28 -25.19 20.19
N PHE A 606 -4.42 -26.46 19.86
CA PHE A 606 -3.31 -27.32 19.47
C PHE A 606 -2.65 -26.85 18.16
N GLU A 607 -3.44 -26.49 17.14
CA GLU A 607 -2.93 -25.91 15.88
C GLU A 607 -2.18 -24.59 16.11
N VAL A 608 -2.77 -23.67 16.87
CA VAL A 608 -2.17 -22.36 17.18
C VAL A 608 -0.82 -22.52 17.87
N LEU A 609 -0.71 -23.47 18.82
CA LEU A 609 0.54 -23.74 19.53
C LEU A 609 1.59 -24.37 18.61
N GLN A 610 1.20 -25.30 17.72
CA GLN A 610 2.13 -25.86 16.73
C GLN A 610 2.72 -24.76 15.83
N VAL A 611 1.87 -23.89 15.27
CA VAL A 611 2.32 -22.81 14.39
C VAL A 611 3.25 -21.84 15.13
N ALA A 612 2.89 -21.43 16.34
CA ALA A 612 3.73 -20.56 17.14
C ALA A 612 5.10 -21.21 17.44
N LEU A 613 5.12 -22.46 17.91
CA LEU A 613 6.36 -23.19 18.22
C LEU A 613 7.23 -23.44 16.99
N ARG A 614 6.61 -23.67 15.82
CA ARG A 614 7.34 -23.75 14.53
C ARG A 614 8.14 -22.49 14.29
N ARG A 615 7.50 -21.32 14.40
CA ARG A 615 8.15 -20.02 14.20
C ARG A 615 9.20 -19.71 15.25
N VAL A 616 9.00 -20.16 16.49
CA VAL A 616 10.04 -20.07 17.54
C VAL A 616 11.28 -20.87 17.14
N GLY A 617 11.09 -22.11 16.68
CA GLY A 617 12.20 -22.97 16.24
C GLY A 617 12.96 -22.35 15.08
N GLU A 618 12.24 -21.95 14.02
CA GLU A 618 12.82 -21.31 12.84
C GLU A 618 13.60 -20.03 13.19
N ALA A 619 13.08 -19.20 14.10
CA ALA A 619 13.76 -17.99 14.56
C ALA A 619 15.05 -18.27 15.34
N GLN A 620 15.15 -19.45 15.98
CA GLN A 620 16.33 -19.91 16.71
C GLN A 620 17.26 -20.81 15.87
N GLY A 621 16.93 -21.06 14.60
CA GLY A 621 17.67 -22.01 13.76
C GLY A 621 17.54 -23.46 14.22
N THR A 622 16.51 -23.78 15.00
CA THR A 622 16.23 -25.13 15.52
C THR A 622 14.97 -25.70 14.90
N ARG A 623 14.84 -27.03 14.87
CA ARG A 623 13.66 -27.71 14.32
C ARG A 623 12.81 -28.28 15.45
N LEU A 624 12.28 -27.40 16.31
CA LEU A 624 11.50 -27.76 17.51
C LEU A 624 10.34 -28.74 17.23
N LEU A 625 9.79 -28.73 16.01
CA LEU A 625 8.68 -29.59 15.63
C LEU A 625 9.08 -30.97 15.06
N GLU A 626 10.36 -31.24 14.79
CA GLU A 626 10.77 -32.56 14.26
C GLU A 626 10.52 -33.70 15.27
N GLU A 627 10.55 -33.40 16.57
CA GLU A 627 10.28 -34.35 17.66
C GLU A 627 8.86 -34.20 18.25
N ALA A 628 8.02 -33.32 17.69
CA ALA A 628 6.70 -33.02 18.22
C ALA A 628 5.67 -34.08 17.82
N ASN A 629 4.72 -34.34 18.73
CA ASN A 629 3.55 -35.15 18.43
C ASN A 629 2.50 -34.32 17.67
N PHE A 630 1.96 -34.87 16.58
CA PHE A 630 0.93 -34.23 15.76
C PHE A 630 -0.46 -34.84 15.95
N THR A 631 -0.57 -35.89 16.78
CA THR A 631 -1.84 -36.56 17.08
C THR A 631 -2.35 -36.16 18.45
N MET A 632 -3.52 -35.55 18.52
CA MET A 632 -4.18 -35.23 19.79
C MET A 632 -5.06 -36.39 20.24
N LYS A 633 -4.91 -36.80 21.51
CA LYS A 633 -5.83 -37.74 22.16
C LYS A 633 -6.91 -36.96 22.88
N LEU A 634 -8.14 -37.07 22.42
CA LEU A 634 -9.31 -36.43 22.99
C LEU A 634 -10.07 -37.46 23.83
N ILE A 635 -10.31 -37.12 25.10
CA ILE A 635 -11.02 -37.97 26.04
C ILE A 635 -12.48 -37.56 26.06
N THR A 636 -13.37 -38.45 25.63
CA THR A 636 -14.82 -38.23 25.67
C THR A 636 -15.47 -39.20 26.65
N ALA A 637 -16.38 -38.71 27.48
CA ALA A 637 -17.18 -39.55 28.36
C ALA A 637 -18.56 -39.78 27.74
N SER A 638 -18.95 -41.04 27.55
CA SER A 638 -20.29 -41.44 27.12
C SER A 638 -20.73 -42.66 27.91
N GLU A 639 -21.99 -42.68 28.38
CA GLU A 639 -22.59 -43.83 29.09
C GLU A 639 -21.75 -44.37 30.27
N GLY A 640 -21.06 -43.49 31.02
CA GLY A 640 -20.22 -43.89 32.14
C GLY A 640 -18.88 -44.54 31.76
N ARG A 641 -18.52 -44.55 30.47
CA ARG A 641 -17.23 -45.02 29.95
C ARG A 641 -16.42 -43.88 29.35
N LEU A 642 -15.09 -43.97 29.49
CA LEU A 642 -14.15 -43.06 28.84
C LEU A 642 -13.71 -43.66 27.51
N HIS A 643 -13.77 -42.86 26.45
CA HIS A 643 -13.29 -43.20 25.12
C HIS A 643 -12.13 -42.28 24.74
N LEU A 644 -11.12 -42.86 24.07
CA LEU A 644 -10.00 -42.13 23.49
C LEU A 644 -10.23 -42.00 21.99
N GLU A 645 -10.46 -40.78 21.53
CA GLU A 645 -10.47 -40.42 20.12
C GLU A 645 -9.10 -39.86 19.75
N MET A 646 -8.46 -40.40 18.71
CA MET A 646 -7.19 -39.88 18.21
C MET A 646 -7.47 -39.05 16.98
N GLN A 647 -6.94 -37.83 16.96
CA GLN A 647 -7.10 -36.92 15.85
C GLN A 647 -5.75 -36.38 15.40
N ASP A 648 -5.39 -36.66 14.16
CA ASP A 648 -4.21 -36.07 13.53
C ASP A 648 -4.51 -34.61 13.18
N ILE A 649 -3.73 -33.72 13.75
CA ILE A 649 -3.86 -32.28 13.59
C ILE A 649 -2.52 -31.78 13.09
N ILE A 650 -2.37 -31.77 11.77
CA ILE A 650 -1.15 -31.32 11.09
C ILE A 650 -1.52 -30.08 10.30
N ASP A 651 -0.89 -28.96 10.63
CA ASP A 651 -1.03 -27.74 9.83
C ASP A 651 0.03 -27.71 8.72
N ILE A 652 -0.43 -27.51 7.49
CA ILE A 652 0.44 -27.44 6.31
C ILE A 652 0.75 -25.97 5.99
N GLU A 653 2.03 -25.69 5.81
CA GLU A 653 2.48 -24.36 5.39
C GLU A 653 2.49 -24.26 3.86
N ARG A 654 1.63 -23.39 3.33
CA ARG A 654 1.66 -22.95 1.94
C ARG A 654 2.82 -21.96 1.73
N PRO A 655 3.56 -22.06 0.63
CA PRO A 655 4.63 -21.12 0.33
C PRO A 655 4.05 -19.73 0.02
N PRO A 656 4.87 -18.67 0.05
CA PRO A 656 4.49 -17.38 -0.52
C PRO A 656 3.88 -17.54 -1.90
N ILE A 657 2.67 -17.04 -2.11
CA ILE A 657 1.96 -17.28 -3.39
C ILE A 657 2.70 -16.63 -4.57
N ALA A 658 3.48 -15.59 -4.33
CA ALA A 658 4.39 -14.98 -5.30
C ALA A 658 5.46 -15.95 -5.83
N SER A 659 5.74 -17.05 -5.13
CA SER A 659 6.65 -18.12 -5.59
C SER A 659 5.97 -19.14 -6.51
N VAL A 660 4.64 -19.14 -6.59
CA VAL A 660 3.87 -20.11 -7.39
C VAL A 660 3.87 -19.70 -8.87
N PRO A 661 4.32 -20.57 -9.80
CA PRO A 661 4.41 -20.21 -11.22
C PRO A 661 3.09 -19.76 -11.86
N ALA A 662 1.99 -20.46 -11.60
CA ALA A 662 0.68 -20.09 -12.15
C ALA A 662 0.17 -18.75 -11.62
N TYR A 663 0.54 -18.40 -10.39
CA TYR A 663 0.27 -17.08 -9.82
C TYR A 663 1.02 -15.98 -10.59
N GLN A 664 2.32 -16.16 -10.80
CA GLN A 664 3.17 -15.22 -11.53
C GLN A 664 2.66 -15.01 -12.96
N GLN A 665 2.27 -16.09 -13.65
CA GLN A 665 1.72 -16.02 -15.01
C GLN A 665 0.42 -15.22 -15.08
N ARG A 666 -0.47 -15.38 -14.10
CA ARG A 666 -1.72 -14.61 -14.02
C ARG A 666 -1.47 -13.13 -13.74
N ARG A 667 -0.42 -12.79 -12.99
CA ARG A 667 -0.07 -11.40 -12.64
C ARG A 667 0.78 -10.67 -13.69
N ALA A 668 1.42 -11.41 -14.58
CA ALA A 668 2.17 -10.84 -15.70
C ALA A 668 1.28 -10.44 -16.90
N ARG A 669 0.02 -10.91 -16.92
CA ARG A 669 -1.03 -10.54 -17.86
C ARG A 669 -1.85 -9.40 -17.28
#